data_AF-A0A956K8M1-F1
#
_entry.id   AF-A0A956K8M1-F1
#
_cell.length_a   1.000
_cell.length_b   1.000
_cell.length_c   1.000
_cell.angle_alpha   90.00
_cell.angle_beta   90.00
_cell.angle_gamma   90.00
#
_symmetry.space_group_name_H-M   'P 1'
#
loop_
_entity.id
_entity.type
_entity.pdbx_description
1 polymer ?
#
loop_
_entity_poly.entity_id
_entity_poly.type
_entity_poly.pdbx_seq_one_letter_code
_entity_poly.pdbx_strand_id
1 'polypeptide(L)'
;VVSTPAVDPAQQELEARLAYLEARLEQARVDGHVPGMAIAIVKDDRLIYAHGFGVSDLDAGTAVTPETVFAIGSSTKAFSSTLVAMMVDEGKLSWDDPASKYLPEFELQIDGEPGQVATIRDLLSHRSGFARMGILWAGNTISREEVLRLASKAKPVAHYQAEFHYNNVTYMAGSLTAAAVAGTSWEELVKARLLEPLGMSHSHLDYASAQADPNFSKGYTWREDLNSFEVAPMRKIDVIGPAGSINSTVLDMSNWLRLQLGKGEFEGKRLVAAESLAETRSPQIPIVAGSIDYGMGWMLRSWRGHGVVEHGGNIDGFAASVAMLPEEGLGMVLLTNSSFTPLQGTAMNLVWEALLTDAYLPADAREGEDFSAFLGEYVSTLPGMKDNFQVLIKDGKLAVEVPGQTVYTLLPPDDDGWRYFEATDTVAVSFDENEAGEVIALRMHQGGMNFELLREGVVLPPQVDEADVRELLGGYESESGMSATVLISNGRLAVDIPGQMVYELDPPESSGDYHFHINYDFVVSFEPGKRMTIIQPGASNRFVRERKQAPALTLEQLHQKRKSAKRAKAFAKAGVLHFEQRAELINAGVSATGERWADPAGRLREAMEFGPLGTSLTVMTEEGAWSESSFEPSKRLKGVELAQLRQSLPHILFGDWREHYDSETYLRSESRDGRTLHVIELRKEGLPTTEIFVDGKSWDVVEVHGVQ
;
A
#
# COMPACT_ATOMS: atom_id res chain seq x y z
N VAL A 1 -25.69 -21.76 55.10
CA VAL A 1 -25.38 -20.69 54.14
C VAL A 1 -24.13 -21.12 53.42
N VAL A 2 -24.26 -21.62 52.20
CA VAL A 2 -23.10 -21.92 51.35
C VAL A 2 -22.57 -20.57 50.91
N SER A 3 -21.38 -20.18 51.40
CA SER A 3 -20.71 -18.97 50.94
C SER A 3 -20.35 -19.17 49.48
N THR A 4 -20.96 -18.39 48.59
CA THR A 4 -20.44 -18.20 47.23
C THR A 4 -18.98 -17.76 47.33
N PRO A 5 -18.05 -18.40 46.59
CA PRO A 5 -16.68 -17.93 46.57
C PRO A 5 -16.65 -16.48 46.07
N ALA A 6 -15.88 -15.62 46.74
CA ALA A 6 -15.64 -14.27 46.24
C ALA A 6 -14.95 -14.36 44.89
N VAL A 7 -15.51 -13.72 43.86
CA VAL A 7 -14.91 -13.64 42.53
C VAL A 7 -13.61 -12.84 42.64
N ASP A 8 -12.55 -13.31 41.99
CA ASP A 8 -11.27 -12.61 41.91
C ASP A 8 -11.45 -11.26 41.21
N PRO A 9 -11.12 -10.11 41.85
CA PRO A 9 -11.26 -8.79 41.25
C PRO A 9 -10.58 -8.67 39.88
N ALA A 10 -9.42 -9.32 39.68
CA ALA A 10 -8.71 -9.27 38.39
C ALA A 10 -9.47 -10.04 37.29
N GLN A 11 -10.12 -11.14 37.65
CA GLN A 11 -10.99 -11.89 36.75
C GLN A 11 -12.24 -11.08 36.38
N GLN A 12 -12.84 -10.40 37.36
CA GLN A 12 -14.00 -9.54 37.13
C GLN A 12 -13.66 -8.35 36.21
N GLU A 13 -12.49 -7.75 36.38
CA GLU A 13 -11.99 -6.70 35.50
C GLU A 13 -11.77 -7.20 34.08
N LEU A 14 -11.11 -8.36 33.93
CA LEU A 14 -10.90 -8.98 32.62
C LEU A 14 -12.23 -9.27 31.91
N GLU A 15 -13.21 -9.82 32.62
CA GLU A 15 -14.56 -10.05 32.08
C GLU A 15 -15.23 -8.76 31.61
N ALA A 16 -15.09 -7.66 32.35
CA ALA A 16 -15.62 -6.36 31.94
C ALA A 16 -14.92 -5.81 30.67
N ARG A 17 -13.58 -5.94 30.60
CA ARG A 17 -12.79 -5.56 29.42
C ARG A 17 -13.19 -6.37 28.19
N LEU A 18 -13.37 -7.68 28.34
CA LEU A 18 -13.78 -8.58 27.25
C LEU A 18 -15.22 -8.30 26.80
N ALA A 19 -16.15 -8.03 27.72
CA ALA A 19 -17.52 -7.65 27.37
C ALA A 19 -17.58 -6.32 26.60
N TYR A 20 -16.80 -5.33 27.01
CA TYR A 20 -16.63 -4.08 26.26
C TYR A 20 -16.08 -4.36 24.86
N LEU A 21 -15.03 -5.17 24.76
CA LEU A 21 -14.40 -5.52 23.48
C LEU A 21 -15.39 -6.24 22.54
N GLU A 22 -16.13 -7.22 23.04
CA GLU A 22 -17.12 -7.99 22.27
C GLU A 22 -18.17 -7.06 21.63
N ALA A 23 -18.72 -6.12 22.40
CA ALA A 23 -19.68 -5.15 21.90
C ALA A 23 -19.08 -4.22 20.83
N ARG A 24 -17.85 -3.74 21.03
CA ARG A 24 -17.16 -2.88 20.06
C ARG A 24 -16.79 -3.60 18.78
N LEU A 25 -16.37 -4.87 18.88
CA LEU A 25 -16.06 -5.71 17.73
C LEU A 25 -17.31 -6.02 16.91
N GLU A 26 -18.44 -6.36 17.55
CA GLU A 26 -19.69 -6.61 16.84
C GLU A 26 -20.19 -5.36 16.11
N GLN A 27 -20.11 -4.19 16.74
CA GLN A 27 -20.45 -2.93 16.09
C GLN A 27 -19.54 -2.68 14.87
N ALA A 28 -18.23 -2.82 15.03
CA ALA A 28 -17.28 -2.64 13.93
C ALA A 28 -17.52 -3.65 12.78
N ARG A 29 -17.96 -4.88 13.10
CA ARG A 29 -18.30 -5.90 12.11
C ARG A 29 -19.51 -5.48 11.26
N VAL A 30 -20.54 -4.96 11.91
CA VAL A 30 -21.74 -4.45 11.23
C VAL A 30 -21.40 -3.24 10.37
N ASP A 31 -20.68 -2.27 10.91
CA ASP A 31 -20.29 -1.04 10.19
C ASP A 31 -19.35 -1.33 9.01
N GLY A 32 -18.46 -2.32 9.17
CA GLY A 32 -17.53 -2.76 8.14
C GLY A 32 -18.14 -3.69 7.09
N HIS A 33 -19.45 -3.96 7.14
CA HIS A 33 -20.15 -4.91 6.26
C HIS A 33 -19.43 -6.26 6.18
N VAL A 34 -19.12 -6.89 7.33
CA VAL A 34 -18.46 -8.20 7.35
C VAL A 34 -19.47 -9.28 7.77
N PRO A 35 -19.78 -10.28 6.93
CA PRO A 35 -20.77 -11.31 7.27
C PRO A 35 -20.43 -12.09 8.54
N GLY A 36 -19.17 -12.48 8.69
CA GLY A 36 -18.69 -13.23 9.83
C GLY A 36 -17.19 -13.06 10.09
N MET A 37 -16.82 -13.16 11.36
CA MET A 37 -15.44 -13.11 11.81
C MET A 37 -15.22 -13.96 13.05
N ALA A 38 -14.00 -14.44 13.24
CA ALA A 38 -13.56 -15.06 14.48
C ALA A 38 -12.34 -14.33 15.02
N ILE A 39 -12.20 -14.26 16.35
CA ILE A 39 -11.04 -13.68 17.02
C ILE A 39 -10.52 -14.60 18.12
N ALA A 40 -9.21 -14.64 18.32
CA ALA A 40 -8.60 -15.19 19.53
C ALA A 40 -7.53 -14.24 20.07
N ILE A 41 -7.39 -14.22 21.41
CA ILE A 41 -6.45 -13.36 22.13
C ILE A 41 -5.62 -14.22 23.10
N VAL A 42 -4.31 -14.09 22.99
CA VAL A 42 -3.34 -14.76 23.86
C VAL A 42 -2.66 -13.72 24.76
N LYS A 43 -2.61 -13.98 26.06
CA LYS A 43 -1.86 -13.19 27.04
C LYS A 43 -1.05 -14.14 27.92
N ASP A 44 0.25 -13.87 28.07
CA ASP A 44 1.16 -14.60 28.96
C ASP A 44 1.09 -16.13 28.77
N ASP A 45 1.23 -16.58 27.51
CA ASP A 45 1.13 -17.98 27.06
C ASP A 45 -0.24 -18.66 27.31
N ARG A 46 -1.31 -17.88 27.47
CA ARG A 46 -2.67 -18.42 27.65
C ARG A 46 -3.64 -17.82 26.65
N LEU A 47 -4.47 -18.67 26.05
CA LEU A 47 -5.67 -18.24 25.33
C LEU A 47 -6.67 -17.69 26.35
N ILE A 48 -6.89 -16.38 26.37
CA ILE A 48 -7.78 -15.70 27.32
C ILE A 48 -9.16 -15.39 26.72
N TYR A 49 -9.28 -15.40 25.39
CA TYR A 49 -10.52 -15.16 24.68
C TYR A 49 -10.50 -15.82 23.30
N ALA A 50 -11.60 -16.46 22.91
CA ALA A 50 -11.85 -16.94 21.56
C ALA A 50 -13.35 -16.86 21.27
N HIS A 51 -13.75 -16.19 20.18
CA HIS A 51 -15.15 -15.96 19.87
C HIS A 51 -15.40 -15.85 18.37
N GLY A 52 -16.59 -16.27 17.93
CA GLY A 52 -17.08 -16.13 16.56
C GLY A 52 -18.28 -15.19 16.51
N PHE A 53 -18.32 -14.32 15.51
CA PHE A 53 -19.35 -13.31 15.27
C PHE A 53 -19.98 -13.51 13.89
N GLY A 54 -21.28 -13.27 13.78
CA GLY A 54 -21.99 -13.36 12.51
C GLY A 54 -22.05 -14.78 11.94
N VAL A 55 -21.98 -14.90 10.61
CA VAL A 55 -22.20 -16.17 9.89
C VAL A 55 -21.10 -16.50 8.89
N SER A 56 -20.76 -17.79 8.80
CA SER A 56 -19.81 -18.36 7.83
C SER A 56 -20.47 -18.70 6.49
N ASP A 57 -21.80 -18.83 6.48
CA ASP A 57 -22.64 -19.05 5.30
C ASP A 57 -23.94 -18.24 5.43
N LEU A 58 -24.09 -17.20 4.62
CA LEU A 58 -25.29 -16.34 4.58
C LEU A 58 -26.55 -17.10 4.16
N ASP A 59 -26.45 -18.10 3.28
CA ASP A 59 -27.63 -18.82 2.78
C ASP A 59 -28.14 -19.82 3.83
N ALA A 60 -27.21 -20.49 4.51
CA ALA A 60 -27.54 -21.49 5.53
C ALA A 60 -27.77 -20.88 6.92
N GLY A 61 -27.31 -19.65 7.16
CA GLY A 61 -27.32 -19.01 8.47
C GLY A 61 -26.38 -19.67 9.48
N THR A 62 -25.34 -20.36 9.00
CA THR A 62 -24.37 -21.07 9.85
C THR A 62 -23.55 -20.05 10.64
N ALA A 63 -23.62 -20.10 11.97
CA ALA A 63 -22.87 -19.20 12.83
C ALA A 63 -21.35 -19.41 12.67
N VAL A 64 -20.58 -18.33 12.71
CA VAL A 64 -19.13 -18.45 12.89
C VAL A 64 -18.83 -18.90 14.32
N THR A 65 -17.89 -19.83 14.44
CA THR A 65 -17.34 -20.30 15.73
C THR A 65 -15.81 -20.16 15.73
N PRO A 66 -15.13 -20.29 16.88
CA PRO A 66 -13.67 -20.32 16.93
C PRO A 66 -13.01 -21.40 16.05
N GLU A 67 -13.74 -22.49 15.74
CA GLU A 67 -13.32 -23.61 14.89
C GLU A 67 -13.59 -23.37 13.39
N THR A 68 -14.21 -22.25 13.02
CA THR A 68 -14.45 -21.93 11.60
C THR A 68 -13.13 -21.69 10.90
N VAL A 69 -12.95 -22.32 9.73
CA VAL A 69 -11.74 -22.22 8.92
C VAL A 69 -11.86 -21.06 7.94
N PHE A 70 -10.84 -20.21 7.90
CA PHE A 70 -10.71 -19.08 6.98
C PHE A 70 -9.34 -19.12 6.30
N ALA A 71 -9.24 -18.53 5.11
CA ALA A 71 -7.95 -18.31 4.48
C ALA A 71 -7.19 -17.18 5.20
N ILE A 72 -5.95 -17.45 5.65
CA ILE A 72 -5.14 -16.44 6.36
C ILE A 72 -4.30 -15.58 5.41
N GLY A 73 -4.31 -15.91 4.11
CA GLY A 73 -3.58 -15.18 3.08
C GLY A 73 -2.11 -14.96 3.46
N SER A 74 -1.65 -13.74 3.26
CA SER A 74 -0.24 -13.37 3.45
C SER A 74 0.31 -13.51 4.87
N SER A 75 -0.51 -13.71 5.91
CA SER A 75 -0.01 -14.11 7.23
C SER A 75 0.74 -15.45 7.20
N THR A 76 0.57 -16.25 6.13
CA THR A 76 1.38 -17.44 5.81
C THR A 76 2.89 -17.13 5.74
N LYS A 77 3.28 -15.92 5.34
CA LYS A 77 4.69 -15.52 5.18
C LYS A 77 5.50 -15.68 6.46
N ALA A 78 4.89 -15.40 7.61
CA ALA A 78 5.50 -15.54 8.92
C ALA A 78 5.78 -17.01 9.30
N PHE A 79 4.94 -17.95 8.85
CA PHE A 79 5.22 -19.39 8.98
C PHE A 79 6.44 -19.78 8.16
N SER A 80 6.49 -19.31 6.91
CA SER A 80 7.60 -19.60 6.01
C SER A 80 8.94 -19.03 6.47
N SER A 81 8.98 -17.79 6.99
CA SER A 81 10.22 -17.23 7.54
C SER A 81 10.64 -17.90 8.85
N THR A 82 9.68 -18.31 9.69
CA THR A 82 9.98 -19.12 10.88
C THR A 82 10.57 -20.48 10.51
N LEU A 83 10.12 -21.09 9.41
CA LEU A 83 10.67 -22.33 8.90
C LEU A 83 12.12 -22.16 8.42
N VAL A 84 12.42 -21.05 7.75
CA VAL A 84 13.80 -20.69 7.38
C VAL A 84 14.63 -20.44 8.65
N ALA A 85 14.09 -19.77 9.67
CA ALA A 85 14.76 -19.57 10.96
C ALA A 85 15.12 -20.90 11.64
N MET A 86 14.25 -21.91 11.57
CA MET A 86 14.56 -23.26 12.07
C MET A 86 15.73 -23.91 11.31
N MET A 87 15.82 -23.70 9.99
CA MET A 87 16.95 -24.24 9.21
C MET A 87 18.26 -23.47 9.48
N VAL A 88 18.18 -22.17 9.78
CA VAL A 88 19.33 -21.37 10.22
C VAL A 88 19.82 -21.81 11.60
N ASP A 89 18.90 -21.99 12.55
CA ASP A 89 19.21 -22.51 13.90
C ASP A 89 19.92 -23.87 13.84
N GLU A 90 19.49 -24.75 12.93
CA GLU A 90 20.13 -26.04 12.69
C GLU A 90 21.46 -25.97 11.92
N GLY A 91 21.90 -24.78 11.48
CA GLY A 91 23.12 -24.59 10.70
C GLY A 91 23.07 -25.17 9.28
N LYS A 92 21.87 -25.40 8.73
CA LYS A 92 21.66 -25.98 7.39
C LYS A 92 21.77 -24.94 6.27
N LEU A 93 21.40 -23.70 6.57
CA LEU A 93 21.54 -22.54 5.67
C LEU A 93 21.82 -21.27 6.49
N SER A 94 22.27 -20.21 5.84
CA SER A 94 22.38 -18.87 6.41
C SER A 94 21.34 -17.93 5.78
N TRP A 95 20.91 -16.90 6.53
CA TRP A 95 20.07 -15.81 6.00
C TRP A 95 20.70 -15.15 4.77
N ASP A 96 22.02 -15.02 4.76
CA ASP A 96 22.77 -14.29 3.74
C ASP A 96 23.34 -15.23 2.66
N ASP A 97 22.94 -16.51 2.64
CA ASP A 97 23.26 -17.38 1.51
C ASP A 97 22.54 -16.90 0.23
N PRO A 98 23.20 -16.94 -0.94
CA PRO A 98 22.52 -16.75 -2.23
C PRO A 98 21.39 -17.76 -2.40
N ALA A 99 20.20 -17.32 -2.79
CA ALA A 99 19.09 -18.24 -2.99
C ALA A 99 19.36 -19.26 -4.12
N SER A 100 20.12 -18.86 -5.15
CA SER A 100 20.52 -19.71 -6.28
C SER A 100 21.40 -20.90 -5.88
N LYS A 101 22.02 -20.87 -4.70
CA LYS A 101 22.72 -22.01 -4.09
C LYS A 101 21.79 -23.21 -3.84
N TYR A 102 20.53 -22.94 -3.53
CA TYR A 102 19.51 -23.94 -3.18
C TYR A 102 18.48 -24.13 -4.30
N LEU A 103 18.29 -23.11 -5.14
CA LEU A 103 17.33 -23.06 -6.25
C LEU A 103 18.06 -22.68 -7.56
N PRO A 104 18.82 -23.60 -8.19
CA PRO A 104 19.68 -23.27 -9.33
C PRO A 104 18.92 -22.79 -10.58
N GLU A 105 17.61 -23.04 -10.67
CA GLU A 105 16.72 -22.52 -11.70
C GLU A 105 16.35 -21.04 -11.53
N PHE A 106 16.66 -20.47 -10.36
CA PHE A 106 16.24 -19.13 -9.95
C PHE A 106 17.42 -18.24 -9.57
N GLU A 107 17.69 -17.24 -10.43
CA GLU A 107 18.60 -16.15 -10.13
C GLU A 107 18.04 -14.85 -10.70
N LEU A 108 17.88 -13.83 -9.86
CA LEU A 108 17.38 -12.52 -10.28
C LEU A 108 18.50 -11.68 -10.86
N GLN A 109 18.21 -10.96 -11.94
CA GLN A 109 19.09 -9.92 -12.48
C GLN A 109 18.96 -8.64 -11.64
N ILE A 110 19.57 -8.60 -10.46
CA ILE A 110 19.51 -7.44 -9.57
C ILE A 110 20.27 -6.24 -10.15
N ASP A 111 19.81 -5.03 -9.83
CA ASP A 111 20.52 -3.79 -10.12
C ASP A 111 21.34 -3.38 -8.89
N GLY A 112 22.52 -3.99 -8.76
CA GLY A 112 23.46 -3.80 -7.66
C GLY A 112 24.93 -3.81 -8.12
N GLU A 113 25.85 -3.81 -7.17
CA GLU A 113 27.28 -3.84 -7.45
C GLU A 113 27.69 -5.13 -8.20
N PRO A 114 28.69 -5.08 -9.10
CA PRO A 114 29.14 -6.25 -9.85
C PRO A 114 29.44 -7.46 -8.96
N GLY A 115 28.75 -8.57 -9.21
CA GLY A 115 28.91 -9.83 -8.47
C GLY A 115 28.02 -9.98 -7.24
N GLN A 116 27.18 -8.99 -6.91
CA GLN A 116 26.12 -9.17 -5.93
C GLN A 116 25.04 -10.13 -6.46
N VAL A 117 24.43 -10.87 -5.54
CA VAL A 117 23.33 -11.81 -5.80
C VAL A 117 22.29 -11.69 -4.69
N ALA A 118 21.02 -11.92 -5.02
CA ALA A 118 19.94 -11.89 -4.04
C ALA A 118 20.09 -13.01 -2.99
N THR A 119 20.13 -12.64 -1.70
CA THR A 119 20.17 -13.61 -0.60
C THR A 119 18.78 -14.01 -0.13
N ILE A 120 18.70 -15.07 0.68
CA ILE A 120 17.44 -15.51 1.29
C ILE A 120 16.80 -14.37 2.09
N ARG A 121 17.58 -13.61 2.85
CA ARG A 121 17.15 -12.42 3.60
C ARG A 121 16.52 -11.37 2.70
N ASP A 122 17.13 -11.08 1.55
CA ASP A 122 16.63 -10.05 0.63
C ASP A 122 15.26 -10.42 0.05
N LEU A 123 15.09 -11.71 -0.27
CA LEU A 123 13.85 -12.25 -0.80
C LEU A 123 12.71 -12.27 0.23
N LEU A 124 13.02 -12.62 1.48
CA LEU A 124 12.04 -12.65 2.59
C LEU A 124 11.74 -11.26 3.17
N SER A 125 12.54 -10.24 2.84
CA SER A 125 12.35 -8.87 3.33
C SER A 125 11.85 -7.90 2.26
N HIS A 126 11.47 -8.39 1.06
CA HIS A 126 10.97 -7.58 -0.06
C HIS A 126 11.92 -6.45 -0.50
N ARG A 127 13.23 -6.67 -0.41
CA ARG A 127 14.26 -5.66 -0.70
C ARG A 127 15.15 -6.01 -1.89
N SER A 128 14.65 -6.85 -2.80
CA SER A 128 15.39 -7.28 -4.00
C SER A 128 15.35 -6.27 -5.15
N GLY A 129 14.53 -5.23 -5.08
CA GLY A 129 14.31 -4.25 -6.17
C GLY A 129 13.24 -4.66 -7.20
N PHE A 130 12.48 -5.73 -6.94
CA PHE A 130 11.48 -6.26 -7.88
C PHE A 130 10.04 -6.09 -7.39
N ALA A 131 9.22 -5.39 -8.18
CA ALA A 131 7.78 -5.26 -7.94
C ALA A 131 7.01 -6.58 -8.11
N ARG A 132 5.71 -6.55 -7.78
CA ARG A 132 4.79 -7.70 -7.84
C ARG A 132 4.82 -8.41 -9.19
N MET A 133 4.89 -9.73 -9.15
CA MET A 133 4.84 -10.64 -10.32
C MET A 133 3.54 -11.46 -10.35
N GLY A 134 2.40 -10.79 -10.15
CA GLY A 134 1.07 -11.41 -9.99
C GLY A 134 0.70 -12.38 -11.11
N ILE A 135 0.98 -12.00 -12.35
CA ILE A 135 0.65 -12.75 -13.55
C ILE A 135 1.22 -14.19 -13.57
N LEU A 136 2.36 -14.42 -12.90
CA LEU A 136 3.02 -15.72 -12.90
C LEU A 136 2.23 -16.79 -12.15
N TRP A 137 1.42 -16.40 -11.17
CA TRP A 137 0.67 -17.33 -10.32
C TRP A 137 -0.85 -17.12 -10.38
N ALA A 138 -1.34 -16.06 -11.03
CA ALA A 138 -2.75 -15.69 -11.05
C ALA A 138 -3.67 -16.83 -11.54
N GLY A 139 -3.27 -17.55 -12.59
CA GLY A 139 -4.05 -18.66 -13.15
C GLY A 139 -3.79 -20.03 -12.51
N ASN A 140 -2.75 -20.16 -11.67
CA ASN A 140 -2.33 -21.44 -11.09
C ASN A 140 -2.21 -22.58 -12.13
N THR A 141 -1.72 -22.26 -13.34
CA THR A 141 -1.63 -23.17 -14.50
C THR A 141 -0.25 -23.77 -14.72
N ILE A 142 0.79 -23.21 -14.08
CA ILE A 142 2.19 -23.63 -14.20
C ILE A 142 2.76 -24.09 -12.86
N SER A 143 3.88 -24.81 -12.90
CA SER A 143 4.57 -25.28 -11.68
C SER A 143 5.32 -24.14 -10.97
N ARG A 144 5.65 -24.33 -9.69
CA ARG A 144 6.53 -23.42 -8.93
C ARG A 144 7.87 -23.18 -9.60
N GLU A 145 8.49 -24.26 -10.10
CA GLU A 145 9.76 -24.19 -10.84
C GLU A 145 9.63 -23.29 -12.07
N GLU A 146 8.54 -23.42 -12.83
CA GLU A 146 8.30 -22.58 -14.01
C GLU A 146 8.02 -21.12 -13.63
N VAL A 147 7.31 -20.85 -12.52
CA VAL A 147 7.14 -19.50 -11.96
C VAL A 147 8.50 -18.87 -11.69
N LEU A 148 9.41 -19.58 -11.01
CA LEU A 148 10.75 -19.09 -10.70
C LEU A 148 11.58 -18.85 -11.96
N ARG A 149 11.54 -19.79 -12.93
CA ARG A 149 12.26 -19.67 -14.21
C ARG A 149 11.78 -18.49 -15.07
N LEU A 150 10.50 -18.12 -14.99
CA LEU A 150 9.99 -16.91 -15.66
C LEU A 150 10.38 -15.65 -14.89
N ALA A 151 10.28 -15.67 -13.56
CA ALA A 151 10.67 -14.57 -12.70
C ALA A 151 12.16 -14.18 -12.84
N SER A 152 13.06 -15.12 -13.11
CA SER A 152 14.50 -14.83 -13.35
C SER A 152 14.77 -13.98 -14.60
N LYS A 153 13.77 -13.81 -15.49
CA LYS A 153 13.84 -12.94 -16.66
C LYS A 153 13.28 -11.54 -16.40
N ALA A 154 12.75 -11.29 -15.21
CA ALA A 154 12.26 -9.98 -14.84
C ALA A 154 13.40 -8.97 -14.75
N LYS A 155 13.04 -7.69 -14.87
CA LYS A 155 13.93 -6.56 -14.62
C LYS A 155 13.54 -5.88 -13.31
N PRO A 156 14.52 -5.39 -12.53
CA PRO A 156 14.26 -4.63 -11.33
C PRO A 156 13.58 -3.30 -11.69
N VAL A 157 12.78 -2.78 -10.76
CA VAL A 157 12.14 -1.47 -10.85
C VAL A 157 12.79 -0.45 -9.91
N ALA A 158 13.65 -0.92 -8.99
CA ALA A 158 14.46 -0.10 -8.10
C ALA A 158 15.83 -0.74 -7.88
N HIS A 159 16.79 0.06 -7.41
CA HIS A 159 18.11 -0.43 -7.02
C HIS A 159 18.00 -1.48 -5.90
N TYR A 160 18.94 -2.43 -5.91
CA TYR A 160 18.99 -3.51 -4.94
C TYR A 160 19.11 -2.97 -3.51
N GLN A 161 18.26 -3.48 -2.60
CA GLN A 161 18.14 -3.05 -1.19
C GLN A 161 17.75 -1.59 -0.95
N ALA A 162 17.41 -0.83 -2.00
CA ALA A 162 17.07 0.59 -1.87
C ALA A 162 15.63 0.83 -1.42
N GLU A 163 14.67 0.05 -1.95
CA GLU A 163 13.24 0.28 -1.74
C GLU A 163 12.48 -1.00 -1.42
N PHE A 164 11.43 -0.87 -0.61
CA PHE A 164 10.50 -1.95 -0.30
C PHE A 164 9.56 -2.21 -1.48
N HIS A 165 9.65 -3.40 -2.07
CA HIS A 165 8.75 -3.84 -3.12
C HIS A 165 8.16 -5.21 -2.79
N TYR A 166 6.94 -5.18 -2.26
CA TYR A 166 6.21 -6.39 -1.89
C TYR A 166 6.07 -7.37 -3.06
N ASN A 167 6.60 -8.58 -2.91
CA ASN A 167 6.61 -9.57 -3.99
C ASN A 167 6.44 -11.01 -3.45
N ASN A 168 5.35 -11.65 -3.84
CA ASN A 168 5.04 -13.02 -3.41
C ASN A 168 5.98 -14.07 -4.01
N VAL A 169 6.49 -13.86 -5.23
CA VAL A 169 7.32 -14.84 -5.94
C VAL A 169 8.72 -14.90 -5.35
N THR A 170 9.30 -13.74 -5.03
CA THR A 170 10.59 -13.69 -4.32
C THR A 170 10.45 -14.29 -2.93
N TYR A 171 9.37 -13.95 -2.21
CA TYR A 171 9.13 -14.50 -0.88
C TYR A 171 8.98 -16.03 -0.92
N MET A 172 8.26 -16.56 -1.92
CA MET A 172 8.17 -18.00 -2.17
C MET A 172 9.56 -18.61 -2.43
N ALA A 173 10.38 -17.99 -3.28
CA ALA A 173 11.72 -18.47 -3.56
C ALA A 173 12.58 -18.55 -2.29
N GLY A 174 12.61 -17.49 -1.47
CA GLY A 174 13.32 -17.50 -0.19
C GLY A 174 12.84 -18.61 0.74
N SER A 175 11.52 -18.83 0.80
CA SER A 175 10.90 -19.87 1.63
C SER A 175 11.22 -21.30 1.15
N LEU A 176 11.30 -21.50 -0.18
CA LEU A 176 11.59 -22.81 -0.77
C LEU A 176 13.03 -23.27 -0.49
N THR A 177 13.97 -22.38 -0.13
CA THR A 177 15.33 -22.79 0.26
C THR A 177 15.33 -23.69 1.50
N ALA A 178 14.43 -23.46 2.46
CA ALA A 178 14.27 -24.32 3.64
C ALA A 178 13.77 -25.72 3.26
N ALA A 179 12.79 -25.79 2.34
CA ALA A 179 12.28 -27.05 1.82
C ALA A 179 13.36 -27.81 1.03
N ALA A 180 14.12 -27.10 0.20
CA ALA A 180 15.21 -27.66 -0.59
C ALA A 180 16.31 -28.28 0.28
N VAL A 181 16.78 -27.57 1.33
CA VAL A 181 17.81 -28.12 2.24
C VAL A 181 17.28 -29.27 3.11
N ALA A 182 15.97 -29.30 3.38
CA ALA A 182 15.32 -30.39 4.09
C ALA A 182 15.00 -31.60 3.18
N GLY A 183 15.09 -31.46 1.86
CA GLY A 183 14.78 -32.53 0.90
C GLY A 183 13.30 -32.91 0.85
N THR A 184 12.40 -31.95 1.09
CA THR A 184 10.95 -32.17 1.12
C THR A 184 10.19 -31.01 0.49
N SER A 185 8.85 -31.08 0.38
CA SER A 185 8.05 -29.92 -0.05
C SER A 185 7.89 -28.91 1.08
N TRP A 186 7.51 -27.68 0.74
CA TRP A 186 7.22 -26.67 1.76
C TRP A 186 6.05 -27.09 2.66
N GLU A 187 5.01 -27.69 2.08
CA GLU A 187 3.83 -28.15 2.80
C GLU A 187 4.21 -29.20 3.86
N GLU A 188 4.94 -30.24 3.45
CA GLU A 188 5.36 -31.30 4.37
C GLU A 188 6.28 -30.77 5.46
N LEU A 189 7.15 -29.81 5.14
CA LEU A 189 8.05 -29.20 6.12
C LEU A 189 7.27 -28.34 7.13
N VAL A 190 6.34 -27.49 6.68
CA VAL A 190 5.49 -26.69 7.59
C VAL A 190 4.63 -27.59 8.47
N LYS A 191 4.03 -28.63 7.90
CA LYS A 191 3.22 -29.58 8.65
C LYS A 191 4.02 -30.24 9.77
N ALA A 192 5.16 -30.87 9.44
CA ALA A 192 5.96 -31.63 10.39
C ALA A 192 6.67 -30.77 11.44
N ARG A 193 7.05 -29.53 11.10
CA ARG A 193 7.87 -28.67 11.95
C ARG A 193 7.09 -27.64 12.74
N LEU A 194 5.91 -27.25 12.27
CA LEU A 194 5.08 -26.23 12.88
C LEU A 194 3.69 -26.76 13.22
N LEU A 195 2.90 -27.22 12.25
CA LEU A 195 1.49 -27.53 12.53
C LEU A 195 1.32 -28.68 13.51
N GLU A 196 2.01 -29.81 13.30
CA GLU A 196 1.91 -30.98 14.19
C GLU A 196 2.44 -30.69 15.61
N PRO A 197 3.62 -30.08 15.81
CA PRO A 197 4.10 -29.75 17.16
C PRO A 197 3.25 -28.73 17.91
N LEU A 198 2.53 -27.86 17.19
CA LEU A 198 1.65 -26.85 17.78
C LEU A 198 0.20 -27.32 17.93
N GLY A 199 -0.12 -28.56 17.51
CA GLY A 199 -1.46 -29.11 17.55
C GLY A 199 -2.46 -28.38 16.63
N MET A 200 -1.98 -27.78 15.53
CA MET A 200 -2.79 -27.03 14.57
C MET A 200 -3.48 -27.96 13.56
N SER A 201 -4.40 -28.80 14.04
CA SER A 201 -5.00 -29.89 13.26
C SER A 201 -6.07 -29.44 12.25
N HIS A 202 -6.52 -28.19 12.31
CA HIS A 202 -7.49 -27.59 11.39
C HIS A 202 -6.84 -26.55 10.47
N SER A 203 -5.52 -26.66 10.31
CA SER A 203 -4.72 -25.81 9.43
C SER A 203 -4.34 -26.56 8.15
N HIS A 204 -4.80 -26.04 7.02
CA HIS A 204 -4.64 -26.64 5.70
C HIS A 204 -3.64 -25.86 4.86
N LEU A 205 -2.81 -26.58 4.10
CA LEU A 205 -1.69 -26.01 3.33
C LEU A 205 -1.97 -25.96 1.82
N ASP A 206 -3.09 -26.54 1.38
CA ASP A 206 -3.53 -26.60 -0.01
C ASP A 206 -5.02 -26.32 -0.12
N TYR A 207 -5.44 -25.87 -1.31
CA TYR A 207 -6.82 -25.52 -1.60
C TYR A 207 -7.79 -26.70 -1.41
N ALA A 208 -7.43 -27.89 -1.86
CA ALA A 208 -8.37 -29.03 -1.87
C ALA A 208 -8.71 -29.50 -0.45
N SER A 209 -7.71 -29.57 0.43
CA SER A 209 -7.89 -29.90 1.85
C SER A 209 -8.74 -28.85 2.57
N ALA A 210 -8.48 -27.55 2.32
CA ALA A 210 -9.26 -26.47 2.90
C ALA A 210 -10.74 -26.51 2.46
N GLN A 211 -11.02 -26.70 1.17
CA GLN A 211 -12.38 -26.80 0.64
C GLN A 211 -13.14 -28.05 1.15
N ALA A 212 -12.42 -29.09 1.56
CA ALA A 212 -13.02 -30.32 2.07
C ALA A 212 -13.35 -30.25 3.57
N ASP A 213 -12.86 -29.23 4.30
CA ASP A 213 -13.16 -29.05 5.72
C ASP A 213 -14.62 -28.62 5.91
N PRO A 214 -15.42 -29.34 6.70
CA PRO A 214 -16.82 -28.99 6.93
C PRO A 214 -17.02 -27.64 7.65
N ASN A 215 -15.98 -27.12 8.29
CA ASN A 215 -16.00 -25.82 8.97
C ASN A 215 -15.45 -24.69 8.09
N PHE A 216 -15.14 -24.93 6.81
CA PHE A 216 -14.68 -23.89 5.90
C PHE A 216 -15.76 -22.84 5.65
N SER A 217 -15.45 -21.57 5.93
CA SER A 217 -16.36 -20.46 5.67
C SER A 217 -16.48 -20.19 4.17
N LYS A 218 -17.66 -19.78 3.70
CA LYS A 218 -17.77 -19.11 2.40
C LYS A 218 -17.18 -17.70 2.51
N GLY A 219 -16.58 -17.21 1.44
CA GLY A 219 -16.04 -15.85 1.34
C GLY A 219 -17.01 -14.90 0.63
N TYR A 220 -16.96 -13.62 0.96
CA TYR A 220 -17.91 -12.61 0.47
C TYR A 220 -17.26 -11.27 0.14
N THR A 221 -17.85 -10.56 -0.82
CA THR A 221 -17.56 -9.16 -1.14
C THR A 221 -18.82 -8.32 -0.93
N TRP A 222 -18.67 -7.15 -0.32
CA TRP A 222 -19.75 -6.18 -0.21
C TRP A 222 -19.92 -5.38 -1.51
N ARG A 223 -21.16 -5.32 -2.02
CA ARG A 223 -21.53 -4.55 -3.21
C ARG A 223 -22.31 -3.31 -2.79
N GLU A 224 -21.59 -2.21 -2.63
CA GLU A 224 -22.15 -0.90 -2.25
C GLU A 224 -23.30 -0.48 -3.18
N ASP A 225 -23.17 -0.72 -4.49
CA ASP A 225 -24.17 -0.36 -5.50
C ASP A 225 -25.49 -1.15 -5.37
N LEU A 226 -25.44 -2.31 -4.74
CA LEU A 226 -26.58 -3.20 -4.54
C LEU A 226 -27.03 -3.28 -3.08
N ASN A 227 -26.26 -2.68 -2.16
CA ASN A 227 -26.42 -2.83 -0.72
C ASN A 227 -26.57 -4.32 -0.33
N SER A 228 -25.72 -5.19 -0.89
CA SER A 228 -25.83 -6.64 -0.76
C SER A 228 -24.48 -7.36 -0.78
N PHE A 229 -24.42 -8.55 -0.19
CA PHE A 229 -23.27 -9.45 -0.29
C PHE A 229 -23.28 -10.28 -1.57
N GLU A 230 -22.10 -10.46 -2.16
CA GLU A 230 -21.85 -11.38 -3.27
C GLU A 230 -20.84 -12.44 -2.83
N VAL A 231 -21.05 -13.70 -3.24
CA VAL A 231 -20.12 -14.79 -2.93
C VAL A 231 -18.80 -14.56 -3.68
N ALA A 232 -17.70 -14.56 -2.94
CA ALA A 232 -16.35 -14.42 -3.44
C ALA A 232 -15.55 -15.68 -3.04
N PRO A 233 -15.54 -16.73 -3.87
CA PRO A 233 -14.85 -17.96 -3.53
C PRO A 233 -13.33 -17.75 -3.52
N MET A 234 -12.66 -18.40 -2.57
CA MET A 234 -11.20 -18.45 -2.54
C MET A 234 -10.68 -19.02 -3.85
N ARG A 235 -9.66 -18.39 -4.44
CA ARG A 235 -8.97 -18.96 -5.62
C ARG A 235 -7.98 -20.05 -5.22
N LYS A 236 -7.79 -21.02 -6.11
CA LYS A 236 -6.71 -22.00 -6.00
C LYS A 236 -5.37 -21.31 -6.22
N ILE A 237 -4.60 -21.16 -5.15
CA ILE A 237 -3.31 -20.46 -5.14
C ILE A 237 -2.16 -21.38 -4.67
N ASP A 238 -2.33 -22.70 -4.81
CA ASP A 238 -1.35 -23.69 -4.39
C ASP A 238 0.05 -23.38 -4.93
N VAL A 239 0.19 -22.91 -6.18
CA VAL A 239 1.51 -22.58 -6.75
C VAL A 239 2.25 -21.55 -5.92
N ILE A 240 1.58 -20.58 -5.28
CA ILE A 240 2.21 -19.54 -4.46
C ILE A 240 2.13 -19.85 -2.94
N GLY A 241 1.87 -21.11 -2.60
CA GLY A 241 1.75 -21.69 -1.25
C GLY A 241 2.50 -20.95 -0.13
N PRO A 242 3.85 -20.92 -0.19
CA PRO A 242 4.68 -20.34 0.86
C PRO A 242 4.44 -18.85 1.16
N ALA A 243 3.74 -18.13 0.28
CA ALA A 243 3.44 -16.72 0.46
C ALA A 243 1.99 -16.44 0.85
N GLY A 244 1.07 -17.43 0.82
CA GLY A 244 -0.34 -17.10 1.05
C GLY A 244 -1.40 -18.20 1.21
N SER A 245 -1.07 -19.50 1.16
CA SER A 245 -2.12 -20.53 1.00
C SER A 245 -2.59 -21.23 2.28
N ILE A 246 -2.11 -20.83 3.46
CA ILE A 246 -2.62 -21.43 4.71
C ILE A 246 -4.08 -21.03 4.92
N ASN A 247 -4.90 -22.01 5.28
CA ASN A 247 -6.24 -21.82 5.81
C ASN A 247 -6.25 -22.36 7.23
N SER A 248 -6.83 -21.65 8.18
CA SER A 248 -6.72 -22.00 9.61
C SER A 248 -7.91 -21.49 10.41
N THR A 249 -7.95 -21.86 11.69
CA THR A 249 -8.91 -21.40 12.69
C THR A 249 -8.23 -20.43 13.65
N VAL A 250 -9.00 -19.64 14.40
CA VAL A 250 -8.40 -18.77 15.43
C VAL A 250 -7.82 -19.57 16.60
N LEU A 251 -8.32 -20.79 16.84
CA LEU A 251 -7.78 -21.69 17.86
C LEU A 251 -6.38 -22.20 17.47
N ASP A 252 -6.21 -22.70 16.25
CA ASP A 252 -4.91 -23.14 15.74
C ASP A 252 -3.92 -21.98 15.72
N MET A 253 -4.36 -20.82 15.21
CA MET A 253 -3.55 -19.61 15.17
C MET A 253 -3.19 -19.07 16.56
N SER A 254 -3.97 -19.38 17.61
CA SER A 254 -3.59 -19.03 18.98
C SER A 254 -2.37 -19.80 19.47
N ASN A 255 -2.21 -21.07 19.08
CA ASN A 255 -1.00 -21.85 19.39
C ASN A 255 0.21 -21.33 18.61
N TRP A 256 0.00 -20.88 17.38
CA TRP A 256 1.02 -20.15 16.62
C TRP A 256 1.47 -18.86 17.34
N LEU A 257 0.53 -18.05 17.84
CA LEU A 257 0.85 -16.85 18.62
C LEU A 257 1.62 -17.19 19.90
N ARG A 258 1.24 -18.26 20.60
CA ARG A 258 1.95 -18.74 21.79
C ARG A 258 3.41 -19.09 21.50
N LEU A 259 3.71 -19.79 20.38
CA LEU A 259 5.09 -20.04 19.94
C LEU A 259 5.86 -18.74 19.70
N GLN A 260 5.21 -17.78 19.02
CA GLN A 260 5.84 -16.52 18.65
C GLN A 260 6.12 -15.64 19.90
N LEU A 261 5.18 -15.53 20.83
CA LEU A 261 5.33 -14.81 22.10
C LEU A 261 6.30 -15.53 23.06
N GLY A 262 6.29 -16.87 23.05
CA GLY A 262 7.19 -17.75 23.80
C GLY A 262 8.63 -17.81 23.27
N LYS A 263 9.00 -16.92 22.32
CA LYS A 263 10.36 -16.82 21.75
C LYS A 263 10.87 -18.18 21.23
N GLY A 264 10.01 -18.89 20.52
CA GLY A 264 10.32 -20.18 19.89
C GLY A 264 10.10 -21.40 20.79
N GLU A 265 9.54 -21.21 21.99
CA GLU A 265 9.12 -22.27 22.89
C GLU A 265 7.60 -22.42 22.90
N PHE A 266 7.14 -23.67 22.93
CA PHE A 266 5.72 -24.02 23.07
C PHE A 266 5.62 -25.25 23.98
N GLU A 267 4.80 -25.15 25.03
CA GLU A 267 4.59 -26.22 26.02
C GLU A 267 5.90 -26.80 26.60
N GLY A 268 6.87 -25.92 26.89
CA GLY A 268 8.18 -26.31 27.43
C GLY A 268 9.14 -26.95 26.41
N LYS A 269 8.75 -27.02 25.13
CA LYS A 269 9.61 -27.51 24.04
C LYS A 269 10.04 -26.36 23.15
N ARG A 270 11.36 -26.17 23.02
CA ARG A 270 11.94 -25.25 22.04
C ARG A 270 11.87 -25.84 20.64
N LEU A 271 11.18 -25.15 19.74
CA LEU A 271 11.09 -25.51 18.32
C LEU A 271 12.06 -24.70 17.44
N VAL A 272 12.42 -23.50 17.89
CA VAL A 272 13.39 -22.61 17.24
C VAL A 272 14.13 -21.77 18.29
N ALA A 273 15.42 -21.52 18.09
CA ALA A 273 16.20 -20.61 18.92
C ALA A 273 15.57 -19.20 18.96
N ALA A 274 15.64 -18.56 20.13
CA ALA A 274 15.06 -17.24 20.34
C ALA A 274 15.71 -16.20 19.42
N GLU A 275 17.01 -16.33 19.18
CA GLU A 275 17.83 -15.46 18.34
C GLU A 275 17.43 -15.58 16.87
N SER A 276 17.32 -16.81 16.36
CA SER A 276 16.89 -17.06 14.98
C SER A 276 15.46 -16.58 14.72
N LEU A 277 14.57 -16.73 15.70
CA LEU A 277 13.20 -16.21 15.59
C LEU A 277 13.16 -14.68 15.68
N ALA A 278 13.94 -14.07 16.58
CA ALA A 278 14.04 -12.62 16.72
C ALA A 278 14.54 -11.96 15.42
N GLU A 279 15.45 -12.62 14.69
CA GLU A 279 15.93 -12.11 13.39
C GLU A 279 14.78 -11.90 12.40
N THR A 280 13.75 -12.76 12.40
CA THR A 280 12.57 -12.59 11.53
C THR A 280 11.76 -11.33 11.81
N ARG A 281 11.94 -10.74 13.00
CA ARG A 281 11.23 -9.55 13.47
C ARG A 281 12.16 -8.35 13.65
N SER A 282 13.38 -8.43 13.13
CA SER A 282 14.30 -7.30 13.11
C SER A 282 14.00 -6.40 11.89
N PRO A 283 14.13 -5.07 11.99
CA PRO A 283 13.95 -4.17 10.85
C PRO A 283 14.94 -4.48 9.72
N GLN A 284 14.44 -4.77 8.52
CA GLN A 284 15.27 -5.10 7.35
C GLN A 284 15.20 -4.03 6.26
N ILE A 285 14.05 -3.36 6.12
CA ILE A 285 13.82 -2.26 5.18
C ILE A 285 12.58 -1.45 5.62
N PRO A 286 12.58 -0.09 5.52
CA PRO A 286 11.39 0.70 5.75
C PRO A 286 10.33 0.49 4.65
N ILE A 287 9.08 0.29 5.05
CA ILE A 287 7.90 0.40 4.16
C ILE A 287 7.50 1.86 4.05
N VAL A 288 7.44 2.53 5.20
CA VAL A 288 7.20 3.97 5.34
C VAL A 288 8.29 4.50 6.26
N ALA A 289 9.14 5.38 5.72
CA ALA A 289 10.29 5.91 6.44
C ALA A 289 9.87 6.51 7.79
N GLY A 290 10.53 6.08 8.86
CA GLY A 290 10.29 6.59 10.21
C GLY A 290 9.04 6.05 10.92
N SER A 291 8.20 5.22 10.28
CA SER A 291 6.96 4.74 10.91
C SER A 291 6.72 3.23 10.83
N ILE A 292 7.00 2.59 9.69
CA ILE A 292 6.74 1.16 9.50
C ILE A 292 7.93 0.52 8.81
N ASP A 293 8.54 -0.45 9.48
CA ASP A 293 9.57 -1.30 8.92
C ASP A 293 9.00 -2.68 8.54
N TYR A 294 9.70 -3.39 7.66
CA TYR A 294 9.44 -4.79 7.38
C TYR A 294 10.61 -5.65 7.87
N GLY A 295 10.28 -6.71 8.61
CA GLY A 295 11.19 -7.82 8.91
C GLY A 295 11.09 -8.92 7.85
N MET A 296 11.28 -10.17 8.23
CA MET A 296 11.04 -11.32 7.36
C MET A 296 9.67 -11.90 7.64
N GLY A 297 8.65 -11.37 6.96
CA GLY A 297 7.26 -11.81 7.10
C GLY A 297 6.47 -11.10 8.19
N TRP A 298 6.98 -9.98 8.68
CA TRP A 298 6.36 -9.15 9.72
C TRP A 298 6.49 -7.67 9.38
N MET A 299 5.43 -6.91 9.55
CA MET A 299 5.45 -5.45 9.65
C MET A 299 5.73 -5.08 11.10
N LEU A 300 6.58 -4.07 11.28
CA LEU A 300 7.10 -3.62 12.56
C LEU A 300 6.78 -2.14 12.70
N ARG A 301 6.08 -1.77 13.77
CA ARG A 301 5.74 -0.37 14.06
C ARG A 301 5.51 -0.18 15.55
N SER A 302 5.12 1.02 15.96
CA SER A 302 4.71 1.31 17.32
C SER A 302 3.17 1.27 17.44
N TRP A 303 2.68 1.23 18.66
CA TRP A 303 1.34 1.66 19.07
C TRP A 303 1.47 2.25 20.48
N ARG A 304 1.32 3.59 20.61
CA ARG A 304 1.46 4.32 21.89
C ARG A 304 2.75 3.98 22.67
N GLY A 305 3.86 3.82 21.95
CA GLY A 305 5.17 3.46 22.52
C GLY A 305 5.41 1.96 22.68
N HIS A 306 4.40 1.10 22.49
CA HIS A 306 4.58 -0.35 22.49
C HIS A 306 4.98 -0.85 21.10
N GLY A 307 6.02 -1.69 21.03
CA GLY A 307 6.43 -2.31 19.77
C GLY A 307 5.41 -3.34 19.27
N VAL A 308 4.86 -3.11 18.08
CA VAL A 308 3.92 -3.99 17.37
C VAL A 308 4.65 -4.82 16.34
N VAL A 309 4.41 -6.13 16.37
CA VAL A 309 4.80 -7.08 15.33
C VAL A 309 3.52 -7.63 14.71
N GLU A 310 3.27 -7.35 13.45
CA GLU A 310 2.01 -7.72 12.80
C GLU A 310 2.16 -8.22 11.37
N HIS A 311 1.20 -9.00 10.90
CA HIS A 311 1.05 -9.27 9.47
C HIS A 311 -0.42 -9.52 9.12
N GLY A 312 -0.92 -8.75 8.15
CA GLY A 312 -2.24 -8.96 7.58
C GLY A 312 -2.25 -10.03 6.48
N GLY A 313 -3.44 -10.48 6.13
CA GLY A 313 -3.68 -11.38 5.02
C GLY A 313 -4.90 -10.96 4.23
N ASN A 314 -4.82 -11.05 2.91
CA ASN A 314 -5.95 -10.83 2.02
C ASN A 314 -5.88 -11.84 0.88
N ILE A 315 -7.00 -12.51 0.64
CA ILE A 315 -7.25 -13.33 -0.54
C ILE A 315 -8.74 -13.24 -0.86
N ASP A 316 -9.16 -13.61 -2.06
CA ASP A 316 -10.53 -13.54 -2.54
C ASP A 316 -11.54 -14.07 -1.50
N GLY A 317 -12.38 -13.18 -0.97
CA GLY A 317 -13.40 -13.47 0.03
C GLY A 317 -12.94 -13.54 1.49
N PHE A 318 -11.67 -13.29 1.80
CA PHE A 318 -11.12 -13.43 3.16
C PHE A 318 -10.08 -12.38 3.52
N ALA A 319 -10.03 -12.04 4.81
CA ALA A 319 -8.96 -11.23 5.38
C ALA A 319 -8.57 -11.73 6.77
N ALA A 320 -7.30 -11.56 7.13
CA ALA A 320 -6.73 -11.94 8.42
C ALA A 320 -5.90 -10.81 9.03
N SER A 321 -5.89 -10.67 10.35
CA SER A 321 -5.00 -9.79 11.09
C SER A 321 -4.34 -10.59 12.21
N VAL A 322 -3.02 -10.67 12.19
CA VAL A 322 -2.22 -11.33 13.23
C VAL A 322 -1.28 -10.28 13.80
N ALA A 323 -1.40 -9.97 15.07
CA ALA A 323 -0.64 -8.89 15.70
C ALA A 323 -0.22 -9.26 17.12
N MET A 324 0.95 -8.76 17.54
CA MET A 324 1.55 -9.04 18.84
C MET A 324 2.20 -7.78 19.40
N LEU A 325 2.13 -7.64 20.73
CA LEU A 325 2.96 -6.79 21.56
C LEU A 325 3.91 -7.71 22.36
N PRO A 326 5.09 -8.07 21.82
CA PRO A 326 5.91 -9.12 22.42
C PRO A 326 6.37 -8.82 23.84
N GLU A 327 6.64 -7.55 24.16
CA GLU A 327 7.05 -7.11 25.50
C GLU A 327 5.92 -7.22 26.53
N GLU A 328 4.67 -7.09 26.06
CA GLU A 328 3.47 -7.23 26.88
C GLU A 328 2.97 -8.69 26.96
N GLY A 329 3.63 -9.63 26.28
CA GLY A 329 3.17 -11.02 26.21
C GLY A 329 1.76 -11.17 25.62
N LEU A 330 1.29 -10.19 24.84
CA LEU A 330 -0.08 -10.11 24.32
C LEU A 330 -0.10 -10.24 22.80
N GLY A 331 -1.05 -11.01 22.27
CA GLY A 331 -1.23 -11.19 20.84
C GLY A 331 -2.67 -11.49 20.48
N MET A 332 -3.03 -11.22 19.22
CA MET A 332 -4.35 -11.49 18.69
C MET A 332 -4.30 -12.05 17.27
N VAL A 333 -5.34 -12.82 16.94
CA VAL A 333 -5.66 -13.22 15.58
C VAL A 333 -7.12 -12.91 15.30
N LEU A 334 -7.38 -12.19 14.21
CA LEU A 334 -8.72 -11.97 13.64
C LEU A 334 -8.76 -12.63 12.26
N LEU A 335 -9.79 -13.42 12.00
CA LEU A 335 -10.07 -14.02 10.70
C LEU A 335 -11.47 -13.61 10.25
N THR A 336 -11.63 -13.21 8.99
CA THR A 336 -12.90 -12.70 8.46
C THR A 336 -13.20 -13.34 7.11
N ASN A 337 -14.49 -13.46 6.78
CA ASN A 337 -14.95 -13.89 5.46
C ASN A 337 -15.29 -12.73 4.52
N SER A 338 -14.52 -11.65 4.59
CA SER A 338 -14.52 -10.60 3.59
C SER A 338 -13.13 -10.03 3.36
N SER A 339 -12.78 -9.77 2.09
CA SER A 339 -11.46 -9.19 1.73
C SER A 339 -11.40 -7.69 1.99
N PHE A 340 -10.20 -7.16 2.23
CA PHE A 340 -9.90 -5.73 2.30
C PHE A 340 -10.78 -4.95 3.29
N THR A 341 -11.19 -5.60 4.38
CA THR A 341 -12.03 -4.99 5.41
C THR A 341 -11.23 -4.04 6.33
N PRO A 342 -11.79 -2.89 6.74
CA PRO A 342 -11.18 -2.00 7.73
C PRO A 342 -11.04 -2.64 9.12
N LEU A 343 -11.70 -3.79 9.36
CA LEU A 343 -11.62 -4.52 10.62
C LEU A 343 -10.21 -4.99 10.97
N GLN A 344 -9.33 -5.21 10.00
CA GLN A 344 -7.98 -5.72 10.27
C GLN A 344 -7.20 -4.80 11.23
N GLY A 345 -7.23 -3.48 10.98
CA GLY A 345 -6.62 -2.47 11.84
C GLY A 345 -7.51 -2.09 13.03
N THR A 346 -8.82 -1.95 12.79
CA THR A 346 -9.76 -1.52 13.84
C THR A 346 -9.81 -2.50 15.00
N ALA A 347 -9.94 -3.81 14.73
CA ALA A 347 -10.03 -4.82 15.78
C ALA A 347 -8.78 -4.87 16.66
N MET A 348 -7.62 -4.67 16.04
CA MET A 348 -6.36 -4.65 16.76
C MET A 348 -6.27 -3.48 17.73
N ASN A 349 -6.59 -2.25 17.31
CA ASN A 349 -6.63 -1.12 18.23
C ASN A 349 -7.63 -1.36 19.37
N LEU A 350 -8.82 -1.90 19.06
CA LEU A 350 -9.82 -2.23 20.08
C LEU A 350 -9.29 -3.24 21.11
N VAL A 351 -8.57 -4.28 20.68
CA VAL A 351 -7.97 -5.28 21.59
C VAL A 351 -6.94 -4.62 22.51
N TRP A 352 -6.01 -3.83 21.95
CA TRP A 352 -5.00 -3.14 22.76
C TRP A 352 -5.63 -2.17 23.75
N GLU A 353 -6.60 -1.37 23.31
CA GLU A 353 -7.31 -0.40 24.16
C GLU A 353 -8.08 -1.07 25.28
N ALA A 354 -8.84 -2.12 24.96
CA ALA A 354 -9.64 -2.84 25.94
C ALA A 354 -8.77 -3.49 27.03
N LEU A 355 -7.55 -3.95 26.69
CA LEU A 355 -6.69 -4.70 27.61
C LEU A 355 -5.61 -3.86 28.29
N LEU A 356 -5.21 -2.73 27.73
CA LEU A 356 -4.09 -1.91 28.24
C LEU A 356 -4.50 -0.52 28.73
N THR A 357 -5.76 -0.11 28.56
CA THR A 357 -6.23 1.24 28.94
C THR A 357 -7.54 1.21 29.71
N ASP A 358 -7.97 2.35 30.24
CA ASP A 358 -9.26 2.49 30.94
C ASP A 358 -10.46 2.73 30.00
N ALA A 359 -10.28 2.47 28.70
CA ALA A 359 -11.34 2.65 27.69
C ALA A 359 -12.60 1.80 27.94
N TYR A 360 -12.50 0.72 28.73
CA TYR A 360 -13.64 -0.11 29.11
C TYR A 360 -14.54 0.55 30.19
N LEU A 361 -14.06 1.58 30.89
CA LEU A 361 -14.83 2.29 31.90
C LEU A 361 -15.84 3.28 31.28
N PRO A 362 -17.01 3.52 31.89
CA PRO A 362 -17.97 4.56 31.47
C PRO A 362 -17.34 5.96 31.37
N ALA A 363 -17.84 6.80 30.45
CA ALA A 363 -17.26 8.12 30.18
C ALA A 363 -17.26 9.07 31.39
N ASP A 364 -18.26 8.96 32.26
CA ASP A 364 -18.40 9.72 33.50
C ASP A 364 -17.45 9.26 34.63
N ALA A 365 -16.84 8.09 34.47
CA ALA A 365 -15.78 7.60 35.35
C ALA A 365 -14.37 7.98 34.86
N ARG A 366 -14.26 8.68 33.71
CA ARG A 366 -12.98 9.16 33.14
C ARG A 366 -12.80 10.64 33.53
N GLU A 367 -11.62 11.04 34.01
CA GLU A 367 -11.32 12.46 34.24
C GLU A 367 -11.42 13.24 32.91
N GLY A 368 -12.19 14.33 32.87
CA GLY A 368 -12.51 15.05 31.62
C GLY A 368 -11.72 16.35 31.45
N GLU A 369 -11.13 16.52 30.27
CA GLU A 369 -10.47 17.75 29.82
C GLU A 369 -11.50 18.76 29.24
N ASP A 370 -11.27 20.07 29.42
CA ASP A 370 -12.08 21.12 28.77
C ASP A 370 -11.60 21.36 27.33
N PHE A 371 -12.42 20.94 26.37
CA PHE A 371 -12.11 21.03 24.95
C PHE A 371 -12.54 22.32 24.26
N SER A 372 -13.20 23.24 24.97
CA SER A 372 -13.90 24.38 24.37
C SER A 372 -13.02 25.28 23.49
N ALA A 373 -11.74 25.45 23.83
CA ALA A 373 -10.80 26.27 23.07
C ALA A 373 -10.48 25.73 21.66
N PHE A 374 -10.55 24.40 21.48
CA PHE A 374 -10.16 23.70 20.25
C PHE A 374 -11.29 23.55 19.23
N LEU A 375 -12.54 23.77 19.62
CA LEU A 375 -13.69 23.50 18.76
C LEU A 375 -13.82 24.56 17.66
N GLY A 376 -14.13 24.15 16.43
CA GLY A 376 -14.36 25.05 15.31
C GLY A 376 -13.93 24.49 13.96
N GLU A 377 -14.00 25.33 12.94
CA GLU A 377 -13.56 25.01 11.57
C GLU A 377 -12.10 25.43 11.36
N TYR A 378 -11.35 24.60 10.64
CA TYR A 378 -9.95 24.77 10.28
C TYR A 378 -9.80 24.54 8.77
N VAL A 379 -9.10 25.43 8.09
CA VAL A 379 -9.02 25.53 6.64
C VAL A 379 -7.59 25.29 6.19
N SER A 380 -7.41 24.44 5.18
CA SER A 380 -6.09 24.19 4.60
C SER A 380 -5.57 25.40 3.83
N THR A 381 -4.29 25.71 4.02
CA THR A 381 -3.56 26.70 3.23
C THR A 381 -3.01 26.12 1.93
N LEU A 382 -3.06 24.79 1.73
CA LEU A 382 -2.50 24.12 0.56
C LEU A 382 -3.27 24.44 -0.73
N PRO A 383 -2.58 24.86 -1.82
CA PRO A 383 -3.22 25.10 -3.10
C PRO A 383 -3.92 23.84 -3.64
N GLY A 384 -5.24 23.93 -3.83
CA GLY A 384 -6.07 22.85 -4.38
C GLY A 384 -6.87 22.04 -3.34
N MET A 385 -6.60 22.22 -2.05
CA MET A 385 -7.35 21.59 -0.95
C MET A 385 -8.25 22.66 -0.30
N LYS A 386 -9.51 22.74 -0.70
CA LYS A 386 -10.47 23.76 -0.23
C LYS A 386 -11.41 23.26 0.87
N ASP A 387 -11.25 22.03 1.31
CA ASP A 387 -12.19 21.44 2.23
C ASP A 387 -11.87 21.81 3.69
N ASN A 388 -12.92 22.09 4.47
CA ASN A 388 -12.81 22.54 5.86
C ASN A 388 -12.80 21.34 6.82
N PHE A 389 -11.79 21.27 7.68
CA PHE A 389 -11.76 20.33 8.80
C PHE A 389 -12.60 20.89 9.95
N GLN A 390 -13.34 20.04 10.64
CA GLN A 390 -14.11 20.45 11.82
C GLN A 390 -13.60 19.74 13.06
N VAL A 391 -13.22 20.51 14.09
CA VAL A 391 -12.90 19.96 15.41
C VAL A 391 -14.15 20.00 16.28
N LEU A 392 -14.56 18.84 16.78
CA LEU A 392 -15.81 18.62 17.49
C LEU A 392 -15.63 17.62 18.65
N ILE A 393 -16.68 17.39 19.43
CA ILE A 393 -16.69 16.38 20.50
C ILE A 393 -17.48 15.16 20.03
N LYS A 394 -16.85 13.98 20.05
CA LYS A 394 -17.47 12.69 19.74
C LYS A 394 -17.20 11.72 20.88
N ASP A 395 -18.26 11.12 21.43
CA ASP A 395 -18.21 10.15 22.53
C ASP A 395 -17.42 10.66 23.77
N GLY A 396 -17.53 11.96 24.06
CA GLY A 396 -16.87 12.62 25.19
C GLY A 396 -15.37 12.91 25.00
N LYS A 397 -14.84 12.72 23.78
CA LYS A 397 -13.46 13.02 23.42
C LYS A 397 -13.40 14.09 22.32
N LEU A 398 -12.28 14.78 22.22
CA LEU A 398 -11.98 15.65 21.08
C LEU A 398 -11.89 14.81 19.79
N ALA A 399 -12.40 15.31 18.68
CA ALA A 399 -12.41 14.62 17.41
C ALA A 399 -12.23 15.60 16.25
N VAL A 400 -11.71 15.10 15.12
CA VAL A 400 -11.55 15.85 13.87
C VAL A 400 -12.39 15.18 12.79
N GLU A 401 -13.34 15.92 12.23
CA GLU A 401 -13.99 15.57 10.98
C GLU A 401 -13.06 15.95 9.83
N VAL A 402 -12.62 14.93 9.11
CA VAL A 402 -11.77 15.09 7.92
C VAL A 402 -12.67 15.06 6.68
N PRO A 403 -12.59 16.06 5.79
CA PRO A 403 -13.46 16.14 4.62
C PRO A 403 -13.40 14.92 3.72
N GLY A 404 -14.59 14.48 3.26
CA GLY A 404 -14.72 13.29 2.42
C GLY A 404 -14.38 11.98 3.12
N GLN A 405 -14.12 12.01 4.43
CA GLN A 405 -13.78 10.87 5.26
C GLN A 405 -14.72 10.78 6.49
N THR A 406 -14.28 10.08 7.53
CA THR A 406 -15.01 9.90 8.78
C THR A 406 -14.57 10.92 9.84
N VAL A 407 -15.26 10.91 10.97
CA VAL A 407 -14.87 11.65 12.18
C VAL A 407 -13.93 10.80 13.01
N TYR A 408 -12.69 11.27 13.15
CA TYR A 408 -11.63 10.63 13.91
C TYR A 408 -11.56 11.17 15.32
N THR A 409 -11.78 10.29 16.30
CA THR A 409 -11.61 10.64 17.71
C THR A 409 -10.12 10.71 18.06
N LEU A 410 -9.75 11.61 18.96
CA LEU A 410 -8.37 11.87 19.36
C LEU A 410 -8.05 11.26 20.72
N LEU A 411 -6.79 10.89 20.90
CA LEU A 411 -6.19 10.54 22.17
C LEU A 411 -5.86 11.80 22.99
N PRO A 412 -5.65 11.67 24.31
CA PRO A 412 -5.03 12.73 25.12
C PRO A 412 -3.68 13.17 24.52
N PRO A 413 -3.25 14.42 24.80
CA PRO A 413 -1.99 14.90 24.26
C PRO A 413 -0.81 14.15 24.90
N ASP A 414 0.25 13.95 24.13
CA ASP A 414 1.55 13.53 24.67
C ASP A 414 2.30 14.69 25.34
N ASP A 415 3.55 14.43 25.74
CA ASP A 415 4.42 15.42 26.41
C ASP A 415 4.75 16.64 25.52
N ASP A 416 4.64 16.49 24.19
CA ASP A 416 4.89 17.54 23.19
C ASP A 416 3.60 18.23 22.73
N GLY A 417 2.44 17.85 23.28
CA GLY A 417 1.14 18.43 22.98
C GLY A 417 0.42 17.81 21.78
N TRP A 418 0.92 16.71 21.22
CA TRP A 418 0.33 16.01 20.09
C TRP A 418 -0.77 15.05 20.51
N ARG A 419 -1.91 15.12 19.82
CA ARG A 419 -3.06 14.22 20.00
C ARG A 419 -3.18 13.30 18.80
N TYR A 420 -2.83 12.04 18.99
CA TYR A 420 -2.94 11.03 17.94
C TYR A 420 -4.38 10.64 17.65
N PHE A 421 -4.66 10.27 16.40
CA PHE A 421 -5.95 9.72 16.03
C PHE A 421 -6.11 8.35 16.70
N GLU A 422 -7.26 8.07 17.30
CA GLU A 422 -7.52 6.76 17.95
C GLU A 422 -7.42 5.60 16.94
N ALA A 423 -7.71 5.88 15.67
CA ALA A 423 -7.58 4.92 14.58
C ALA A 423 -6.13 4.67 14.12
N THR A 424 -5.16 5.56 14.43
CA THR A 424 -3.78 5.46 13.95
C THR A 424 -2.80 6.28 14.79
N ASP A 425 -1.64 5.70 15.08
CA ASP A 425 -0.55 6.36 15.80
C ASP A 425 0.45 7.08 14.87
N THR A 426 0.15 7.16 13.58
CA THR A 426 0.97 7.87 12.58
C THR A 426 0.40 9.22 12.15
N VAL A 427 -0.84 9.52 12.60
CA VAL A 427 -1.49 10.82 12.37
C VAL A 427 -1.80 11.44 13.72
N ALA A 428 -1.34 12.67 13.92
CA ALA A 428 -1.58 13.42 15.13
C ALA A 428 -1.94 14.86 14.81
N VAL A 429 -2.60 15.52 15.75
CA VAL A 429 -2.88 16.95 15.68
C VAL A 429 -2.38 17.65 16.93
N SER A 430 -1.84 18.84 16.75
CA SER A 430 -1.56 19.80 17.82
C SER A 430 -2.21 21.13 17.46
N PHE A 431 -2.31 22.03 18.43
CA PHE A 431 -2.96 23.31 18.27
C PHE A 431 -1.96 24.43 18.52
N ASP A 432 -1.86 25.35 17.57
CA ASP A 432 -1.02 26.53 17.70
C ASP A 432 -1.82 27.68 18.31
N GLU A 433 -1.20 28.37 19.26
CA GLU A 433 -1.77 29.53 19.93
C GLU A 433 -1.01 30.82 19.57
N ASN A 434 -1.73 31.94 19.51
CA ASN A 434 -1.11 33.26 19.41
C ASN A 434 -0.58 33.76 20.77
N GLU A 435 0.06 34.94 20.81
CA GLU A 435 0.56 35.55 22.06
C GLU A 435 -0.53 35.82 23.11
N ALA A 436 -1.80 35.84 22.72
CA ALA A 436 -2.95 36.00 23.62
C ALA A 436 -3.51 34.67 24.15
N GLY A 437 -2.93 33.52 23.74
CA GLY A 437 -3.39 32.18 24.10
C GLY A 437 -4.63 31.71 23.33
N GLU A 438 -4.94 32.35 22.19
CA GLU A 438 -6.05 31.92 21.34
C GLU A 438 -5.54 30.92 20.30
N VAL A 439 -6.23 29.77 20.18
CA VAL A 439 -5.94 28.77 19.15
C VAL A 439 -6.21 29.37 17.77
N ILE A 440 -5.16 29.52 16.97
CA ILE A 440 -5.18 30.14 15.64
C ILE A 440 -5.00 29.12 14.50
N ALA A 441 -4.41 27.96 14.77
CA ALA A 441 -4.24 26.91 13.78
C ALA A 441 -4.26 25.52 14.44
N LEU A 442 -4.56 24.52 13.63
CA LEU A 442 -4.37 23.11 13.92
C LEU A 442 -3.20 22.65 13.05
N ARG A 443 -2.18 22.05 13.67
CA ARG A 443 -1.11 21.35 12.96
C ARG A 443 -1.46 19.88 12.87
N MET A 444 -1.42 19.33 11.67
CA MET A 444 -1.64 17.90 11.44
C MET A 444 -0.33 17.24 11.03
N HIS A 445 0.16 16.32 11.85
CA HIS A 445 1.32 15.48 11.54
C HIS A 445 0.87 14.23 10.80
N GLN A 446 1.45 13.96 9.62
CA GLN A 446 1.21 12.73 8.87
C GLN A 446 2.39 12.41 7.96
N GLY A 447 2.93 11.18 8.06
CA GLY A 447 3.96 10.68 7.14
C GLY A 447 5.26 11.49 7.17
N GLY A 448 5.66 11.99 8.34
CA GLY A 448 6.85 12.83 8.51
C GLY A 448 6.65 14.29 8.05
N MET A 449 5.44 14.68 7.64
CA MET A 449 5.10 16.05 7.26
C MET A 449 4.16 16.68 8.29
N ASN A 450 4.24 18.00 8.45
CA ASN A 450 3.34 18.81 9.26
C ASN A 450 2.53 19.75 8.38
N PHE A 451 1.22 19.63 8.39
CA PHE A 451 0.31 20.48 7.64
C PHE A 451 -0.33 21.53 8.54
N GLU A 452 -0.24 22.80 8.16
CA GLU A 452 -0.88 23.92 8.87
C GLU A 452 -2.32 24.12 8.35
N LEU A 453 -3.30 24.02 9.25
CA LEU A 453 -4.71 24.26 8.98
C LEU A 453 -5.15 25.46 9.82
N LEU A 454 -5.34 26.63 9.20
CA LEU A 454 -5.69 27.86 9.93
C LEU A 454 -7.13 27.81 10.42
N ARG A 455 -7.39 28.28 11.63
CA ARG A 455 -8.76 28.42 12.12
C ARG A 455 -9.53 29.39 11.20
N GLU A 456 -10.77 29.05 10.89
CA GLU A 456 -11.59 29.86 9.98
C GLU A 456 -11.63 31.34 10.42
N GLY A 457 -11.36 32.24 9.47
CA GLY A 457 -11.32 33.69 9.70
C GLY A 457 -9.96 34.23 10.17
N VAL A 458 -8.98 33.37 10.50
CA VAL A 458 -7.60 33.78 10.77
C VAL A 458 -6.88 34.07 9.45
N VAL A 459 -6.27 35.26 9.36
CA VAL A 459 -5.40 35.66 8.26
C VAL A 459 -4.04 36.02 8.84
N LEU A 460 -3.01 35.26 8.49
CA LEU A 460 -1.65 35.55 8.90
C LEU A 460 -1.08 36.73 8.09
N PRO A 461 -0.27 37.60 8.69
CA PRO A 461 0.43 38.64 7.94
C PRO A 461 1.43 38.01 6.95
N PRO A 462 1.69 38.64 5.79
CA PRO A 462 2.71 38.18 4.86
C PRO A 462 4.08 38.16 5.54
N GLN A 463 4.84 37.09 5.32
CA GLN A 463 6.17 36.88 5.90
C GLN A 463 7.29 37.35 4.97
N VAL A 464 7.01 37.52 3.68
CA VAL A 464 7.95 38.05 2.70
C VAL A 464 7.37 39.25 1.94
N ASP A 465 8.21 40.25 1.67
CA ASP A 465 7.93 41.30 0.70
C ASP A 465 8.40 40.82 -0.68
N GLU A 466 7.54 40.95 -1.71
CA GLU A 466 7.86 40.57 -3.08
C GLU A 466 9.12 41.28 -3.60
N ALA A 467 9.35 42.52 -3.18
CA ALA A 467 10.53 43.28 -3.58
C ALA A 467 11.84 42.61 -3.15
N ASP A 468 11.84 41.95 -1.99
CA ASP A 468 13.04 41.35 -1.38
C ASP A 468 13.37 39.98 -1.99
N VAL A 469 12.36 39.24 -2.43
CA VAL A 469 12.53 37.88 -3.01
C VAL A 469 12.47 37.84 -4.53
N ARG A 470 12.30 38.99 -5.20
CA ARG A 470 12.09 39.09 -6.65
C ARG A 470 13.15 38.36 -7.50
N GLU A 471 14.40 38.35 -7.06
CA GLU A 471 15.50 37.67 -7.76
C GLU A 471 15.51 36.14 -7.59
N LEU A 472 14.72 35.63 -6.64
CA LEU A 472 14.53 34.20 -6.39
C LEU A 472 13.38 33.63 -7.24
N LEU A 473 12.42 34.47 -7.65
CA LEU A 473 11.24 34.03 -8.38
C LEU A 473 11.56 33.55 -9.81
N GLY A 474 10.87 32.50 -10.27
CA GLY A 474 10.95 31.96 -11.63
C GLY A 474 11.27 30.47 -11.71
N GLY A 475 11.46 29.96 -12.94
CA GLY A 475 11.72 28.55 -13.22
C GLY A 475 13.19 28.13 -13.09
N TYR A 476 13.42 26.90 -12.67
CA TYR A 476 14.70 26.26 -12.43
C TYR A 476 14.67 24.82 -12.94
N GLU A 477 15.79 24.31 -13.48
CA GLU A 477 15.93 22.97 -14.03
C GLU A 477 17.22 22.30 -13.52
N SER A 478 17.13 21.02 -13.15
CA SER A 478 18.27 20.23 -12.67
C SER A 478 18.98 19.47 -13.80
N GLU A 479 20.19 18.97 -13.53
CA GLU A 479 20.94 18.14 -14.49
C GLU A 479 20.22 16.81 -14.83
N SER A 480 19.33 16.34 -13.95
CA SER A 480 18.47 15.17 -14.18
C SER A 480 17.18 15.49 -14.95
N GLY A 481 16.97 16.76 -15.35
CA GLY A 481 15.81 17.20 -16.12
C GLY A 481 14.55 17.49 -15.30
N MET A 482 14.64 17.51 -13.96
CA MET A 482 13.52 17.97 -13.12
C MET A 482 13.40 19.50 -13.18
N SER A 483 12.17 20.00 -13.34
CA SER A 483 11.85 21.43 -13.29
C SER A 483 11.20 21.81 -11.95
N ALA A 484 11.40 23.05 -11.52
CA ALA A 484 10.77 23.65 -10.34
C ALA A 484 10.54 25.15 -10.55
N THR A 485 9.49 25.73 -9.98
CA THR A 485 9.18 27.15 -10.05
C THR A 485 9.13 27.77 -8.66
N VAL A 486 9.90 28.83 -8.43
CA VAL A 486 9.85 29.60 -7.19
C VAL A 486 8.84 30.73 -7.34
N LEU A 487 7.91 30.83 -6.40
CA LEU A 487 6.78 31.77 -6.42
C LEU A 487 6.42 32.25 -5.00
N ILE A 488 5.45 33.16 -4.87
CA ILE A 488 4.88 33.58 -3.58
C ILE A 488 3.51 32.91 -3.43
N SER A 489 3.33 32.17 -2.35
CA SER A 489 2.08 31.50 -1.96
C SER A 489 1.71 31.90 -0.54
N ASN A 490 0.47 32.32 -0.30
CA ASN A 490 -0.04 32.74 1.01
C ASN A 490 0.86 33.72 1.79
N GLY A 491 1.57 34.61 1.09
CA GLY A 491 2.48 35.58 1.70
C GLY A 491 3.81 34.99 2.18
N ARG A 492 4.14 33.74 1.83
CA ARG A 492 5.44 33.08 2.01
C ARG A 492 6.11 32.81 0.66
N LEU A 493 7.43 32.65 0.66
CA LEU A 493 8.16 32.13 -0.50
C LEU A 493 7.85 30.64 -0.66
N ALA A 494 7.73 30.13 -1.89
CA ALA A 494 7.36 28.74 -2.13
C ALA A 494 8.06 28.15 -3.36
N VAL A 495 8.19 26.82 -3.40
CA VAL A 495 8.72 26.04 -4.53
C VAL A 495 7.62 25.12 -5.06
N ASP A 496 7.20 25.36 -6.30
CA ASP A 496 6.28 24.51 -7.06
C ASP A 496 7.07 23.49 -7.88
N ILE A 497 6.85 22.21 -7.59
CA ILE A 497 7.44 21.10 -8.34
C ILE A 497 6.32 20.46 -9.18
N PRO A 498 6.36 20.53 -10.52
CA PRO A 498 5.30 20.03 -11.38
C PRO A 498 4.97 18.55 -11.12
N GLY A 499 3.67 18.25 -11.00
CA GLY A 499 3.19 16.91 -10.70
C GLY A 499 3.27 16.52 -9.22
N GLN A 500 3.79 17.39 -8.36
CA GLN A 500 3.73 17.27 -6.90
C GLN A 500 2.81 18.36 -6.31
N MET A 501 3.31 19.14 -5.35
CA MET A 501 2.61 20.24 -4.67
C MET A 501 3.48 21.51 -4.64
N VAL A 502 2.86 22.61 -4.21
CA VAL A 502 3.55 23.86 -3.90
C VAL A 502 4.02 23.81 -2.45
N TYR A 503 5.33 23.80 -2.25
CA TYR A 503 5.95 23.74 -0.93
C TYR A 503 6.28 25.15 -0.44
N GLU A 504 5.56 25.62 0.57
CA GLU A 504 5.87 26.90 1.23
C GLU A 504 7.14 26.79 2.06
N LEU A 505 7.86 27.89 2.18
CA LEU A 505 9.13 27.99 2.89
C LEU A 505 9.01 28.90 4.11
N ASP A 506 9.66 28.50 5.20
CA ASP A 506 9.85 29.37 6.35
C ASP A 506 10.91 30.43 6.08
N PRO A 507 10.88 31.58 6.78
CA PRO A 507 11.87 32.65 6.64
C PRO A 507 13.30 32.11 6.82
N PRO A 508 14.28 32.67 6.08
CA PRO A 508 15.60 32.09 6.05
C PRO A 508 16.32 32.23 7.39
N GLU A 509 17.13 31.23 7.74
CA GLU A 509 18.00 31.29 8.90
C GLU A 509 19.11 32.34 8.72
N SER A 510 19.91 32.56 9.75
CA SER A 510 21.09 33.45 9.68
C SER A 510 22.11 33.07 8.58
N SER A 511 22.06 31.84 8.07
CA SER A 511 22.86 31.37 6.93
C SER A 511 22.35 31.87 5.57
N GLY A 512 21.08 32.29 5.50
CA GLY A 512 20.37 32.62 4.25
C GLY A 512 19.63 31.43 3.61
N ASP A 513 19.62 30.27 4.25
CA ASP A 513 18.91 29.08 3.78
C ASP A 513 17.47 29.05 4.31
N TYR A 514 16.56 28.52 3.49
CA TYR A 514 15.13 28.38 3.78
C TYR A 514 14.81 26.93 4.12
N HIS A 515 13.81 26.70 4.97
CA HIS A 515 13.29 25.35 5.26
C HIS A 515 11.92 25.18 4.63
N PHE A 516 11.58 23.95 4.23
CA PHE A 516 10.21 23.64 3.83
C PHE A 516 9.32 23.71 5.07
N HIS A 517 8.25 24.49 5.00
CA HIS A 517 7.34 24.74 6.11
C HIS A 517 6.70 23.43 6.65
N ILE A 518 6.49 22.46 5.75
CA ILE A 518 5.90 21.16 6.09
C ILE A 518 6.92 20.11 6.54
N ASN A 519 8.23 20.34 6.32
CA ASN A 519 9.29 19.40 6.68
C ASN A 519 10.65 20.11 6.82
N TYR A 520 11.12 20.28 8.06
CA TYR A 520 12.35 21.00 8.38
C TYR A 520 13.64 20.32 7.92
N ASP A 521 13.61 19.02 7.60
CA ASP A 521 14.78 18.30 7.09
C ASP A 521 15.12 18.70 5.63
N PHE A 522 14.18 19.35 4.95
CA PHE A 522 14.35 19.82 3.58
C PHE A 522 14.73 21.30 3.60
N VAL A 523 15.89 21.59 3.05
CA VAL A 523 16.47 22.93 3.00
C VAL A 523 16.56 23.40 1.55
N VAL A 524 16.24 24.67 1.31
CA VAL A 524 16.46 25.35 0.03
C VAL A 524 17.50 26.44 0.21
N SER A 525 18.62 26.27 -0.48
CA SER A 525 19.65 27.30 -0.57
C SER A 525 19.57 28.00 -1.92
N PHE A 526 19.56 29.33 -1.90
CA PHE A 526 19.49 30.15 -3.11
C PHE A 526 20.80 30.86 -3.42
N GLU A 527 21.20 30.83 -4.69
CA GLU A 527 22.09 31.84 -5.26
C GLU A 527 21.24 32.73 -6.19
N PRO A 528 20.89 33.96 -5.74
CA PRO A 528 19.93 34.83 -6.43
C PRO A 528 20.21 34.97 -7.93
N GLY A 529 19.16 34.80 -8.74
CA GLY A 529 19.23 34.90 -10.20
C GLY A 529 20.05 33.81 -10.92
N LYS A 530 20.65 32.83 -10.22
CA LYS A 530 21.54 31.82 -10.81
C LYS A 530 21.07 30.39 -10.62
N ARG A 531 20.89 29.96 -9.36
CA ARG A 531 20.60 28.55 -9.02
C ARG A 531 19.90 28.42 -7.68
N MET A 532 19.23 27.29 -7.52
CA MET A 532 18.61 26.83 -6.30
C MET A 532 19.16 25.44 -5.99
N THR A 533 19.44 25.13 -4.73
CA THR A 533 19.81 23.79 -4.30
C THR A 533 18.80 23.32 -3.27
N ILE A 534 18.12 22.22 -3.55
CA ILE A 534 17.29 21.53 -2.57
C ILE A 534 18.17 20.49 -1.89
N ILE A 535 18.32 20.60 -0.59
CA ILE A 535 19.13 19.74 0.25
C ILE A 535 18.16 18.92 1.11
N GLN A 536 18.34 17.61 1.10
CA GLN A 536 17.56 16.67 1.88
C GLN A 536 18.53 15.71 2.60
N PRO A 537 18.09 14.96 3.62
CA PRO A 537 18.97 14.01 4.30
C PRO A 537 19.66 13.06 3.32
N GLY A 538 20.99 13.12 3.27
CA GLY A 538 21.81 12.26 2.41
C GLY A 538 21.91 12.66 0.93
N ALA A 539 21.24 13.72 0.47
CA ALA A 539 21.30 14.13 -0.94
C ALA A 539 21.13 15.64 -1.16
N SER A 540 21.60 16.13 -2.30
CA SER A 540 21.33 17.51 -2.72
C SER A 540 21.07 17.55 -4.22
N ASN A 541 19.98 18.18 -4.62
CA ASN A 541 19.63 18.40 -6.01
C ASN A 541 19.87 19.86 -6.38
N ARG A 542 20.73 20.07 -7.38
CA ARG A 542 21.04 21.41 -7.89
C ARG A 542 20.18 21.71 -9.09
N PHE A 543 19.55 22.87 -9.07
CA PHE A 543 18.76 23.41 -10.15
C PHE A 543 19.38 24.72 -10.64
N VAL A 544 19.63 24.81 -11.93
CA VAL A 544 20.08 26.03 -12.59
C VAL A 544 18.85 26.80 -13.06
N ARG A 545 18.86 28.12 -12.91
CA ARG A 545 17.76 28.96 -13.35
C ARG A 545 17.52 28.74 -14.84
N GLU A 546 16.28 28.38 -15.21
CA GLU A 546 15.92 28.15 -16.60
C GLU A 546 16.20 29.42 -17.41
N ARG A 547 17.13 29.34 -18.35
CA ARG A 547 17.08 30.22 -19.52
C ARG A 547 16.10 29.58 -20.47
N LYS A 548 14.81 29.93 -20.38
CA LYS A 548 13.80 29.51 -21.36
C LYS A 548 14.31 29.79 -22.77
N GLN A 549 14.80 28.76 -23.45
CA GLN A 549 14.97 28.79 -24.89
C GLN A 549 13.57 28.49 -25.43
N ALA A 550 12.90 29.53 -25.94
CA ALA A 550 11.57 29.36 -26.50
C ALA A 550 11.60 28.20 -27.51
N PRO A 551 10.62 27.28 -27.48
CA PRO A 551 10.51 26.22 -28.45
C PRO A 551 10.61 26.80 -29.86
N ALA A 552 11.37 26.15 -30.74
CA ALA A 552 11.52 26.59 -32.13
C ALA A 552 10.19 26.58 -32.92
N LEU A 553 9.15 25.99 -32.34
CA LEU A 553 7.83 25.77 -32.94
C LEU A 553 6.74 25.88 -31.84
N THR A 554 5.63 26.53 -32.15
CA THR A 554 4.41 26.52 -31.30
C THR A 554 3.60 25.24 -31.50
N LEU A 555 2.74 24.89 -30.53
CA LEU A 555 1.79 23.77 -30.67
C LEU A 555 0.92 23.92 -31.93
N GLU A 556 0.43 25.13 -32.22
CA GLU A 556 -0.37 25.36 -33.42
C GLU A 556 0.41 25.02 -34.70
N GLN A 557 1.66 25.45 -34.81
CA GLN A 557 2.52 25.11 -35.94
C GLN A 557 2.83 23.60 -36.01
N LEU A 558 2.94 22.92 -34.86
CA LEU A 558 3.07 21.45 -34.80
C LEU A 558 1.83 20.75 -35.37
N HIS A 559 0.63 21.13 -34.94
CA HIS A 559 -0.63 20.59 -35.48
C HIS A 559 -0.77 20.83 -36.99
N GLN A 560 -0.36 22.00 -37.47
CA GLN A 560 -0.36 22.32 -38.91
C GLN A 560 0.60 21.41 -39.68
N LYS A 561 1.83 21.18 -39.18
CA LYS A 561 2.82 20.33 -39.83
C LYS A 561 2.44 18.85 -39.82
N ARG A 562 1.89 18.35 -38.70
CA ARG A 562 1.30 17.02 -38.61
C ARG A 562 0.05 16.86 -39.48
N LYS A 563 -0.58 17.97 -39.85
CA LYS A 563 -1.89 18.00 -40.54
C LYS A 563 -2.95 17.27 -39.73
N SER A 564 -2.98 17.51 -38.41
CA SER A 564 -3.81 16.76 -37.45
C SER A 564 -5.27 16.68 -37.87
N ALA A 565 -5.89 17.78 -38.32
CA ALA A 565 -7.27 17.77 -38.83
C ALA A 565 -7.49 16.88 -40.08
N LYS A 566 -6.48 16.78 -40.96
CA LYS A 566 -6.54 15.87 -42.13
C LYS A 566 -6.42 14.42 -41.68
N ARG A 567 -5.52 14.15 -40.72
CA ARG A 567 -5.32 12.81 -40.14
C ARG A 567 -6.57 12.35 -39.38
N ALA A 568 -7.18 13.20 -38.57
CA ALA A 568 -8.48 12.95 -37.93
C ALA A 568 -9.58 12.57 -38.94
N LYS A 569 -9.73 13.34 -40.03
CA LYS A 569 -10.68 12.99 -41.11
C LYS A 569 -10.34 11.69 -41.83
N ALA A 570 -9.06 11.36 -41.97
CA ALA A 570 -8.62 10.12 -42.58
C ALA A 570 -8.89 8.93 -41.66
N PHE A 571 -8.60 9.07 -40.37
CA PHE A 571 -8.92 8.09 -39.34
C PHE A 571 -10.43 7.87 -39.25
N ALA A 572 -11.25 8.93 -39.19
CA ALA A 572 -12.72 8.82 -39.22
C ALA A 572 -13.30 8.11 -40.46
N LYS A 573 -12.53 8.04 -41.56
CA LYS A 573 -12.88 7.29 -42.78
C LYS A 573 -12.22 5.92 -42.85
N ALA A 574 -11.23 5.64 -42.02
CA ALA A 574 -10.67 4.32 -41.89
C ALA A 574 -11.77 3.40 -41.36
N GLY A 575 -11.89 2.20 -41.91
CA GLY A 575 -12.77 1.19 -41.34
C GLY A 575 -12.18 0.66 -40.04
N VAL A 576 -12.17 -0.66 -39.90
CA VAL A 576 -11.46 -1.31 -38.79
C VAL A 576 -9.97 -1.26 -39.05
N LEU A 577 -9.20 -0.75 -38.09
CA LEU A 577 -7.76 -0.91 -38.03
C LEU A 577 -7.42 -2.20 -37.31
N HIS A 578 -6.46 -2.95 -37.83
CA HIS A 578 -5.92 -4.16 -37.23
C HIS A 578 -4.45 -3.93 -36.87
N PHE A 579 -4.08 -4.26 -35.64
CA PHE A 579 -2.73 -4.18 -35.11
C PHE A 579 -2.29 -5.55 -34.64
N GLU A 580 -1.12 -5.99 -35.10
CA GLU A 580 -0.37 -7.06 -34.44
C GLU A 580 0.45 -6.43 -33.32
N GLN A 581 0.41 -7.03 -32.13
CA GLN A 581 0.98 -6.46 -30.92
C GLN A 581 1.88 -7.46 -30.22
N ARG A 582 2.90 -6.90 -29.57
CA ARG A 582 3.76 -7.61 -28.63
C ARG A 582 3.82 -6.77 -27.36
N ALA A 583 3.52 -7.40 -26.22
CA ALA A 583 3.65 -6.80 -24.91
C ALA A 583 4.78 -7.47 -24.13
N GLU A 584 5.50 -6.68 -23.35
CA GLU A 584 6.59 -7.15 -22.48
C GLU A 584 6.31 -6.64 -21.07
N LEU A 585 5.91 -7.54 -20.18
CA LEU A 585 5.75 -7.28 -18.76
C LEU A 585 7.13 -7.44 -18.11
N ILE A 586 7.96 -6.40 -18.27
CA ILE A 586 9.36 -6.41 -17.85
C ILE A 586 9.54 -6.74 -16.37
N ASN A 587 8.61 -6.33 -15.52
CA ASN A 587 8.63 -6.58 -14.07
C ASN A 587 8.37 -8.06 -13.71
N ALA A 588 7.82 -8.86 -14.63
CA ALA A 588 7.51 -10.27 -14.42
C ALA A 588 8.29 -11.22 -15.36
N GLY A 589 9.09 -10.67 -16.28
CA GLY A 589 9.81 -11.48 -17.27
C GLY A 589 8.89 -12.19 -18.27
N VAL A 590 7.69 -11.64 -18.50
CA VAL A 590 6.64 -12.24 -19.33
C VAL A 590 6.49 -11.45 -20.62
N SER A 591 6.47 -12.15 -21.74
CA SER A 591 6.11 -11.60 -23.04
C SER A 591 4.73 -12.10 -23.44
N ALA A 592 3.98 -11.27 -24.17
CA ALA A 592 2.70 -11.66 -24.76
C ALA A 592 2.62 -11.20 -26.22
N THR A 593 1.84 -11.91 -27.01
CA THR A 593 1.50 -11.55 -28.38
C THR A 593 0.01 -11.40 -28.51
N GLY A 594 -0.45 -10.51 -29.38
CA GLY A 594 -1.87 -10.29 -29.52
C GLY A 594 -2.26 -9.57 -30.78
N GLU A 595 -3.56 -9.46 -30.95
CA GLU A 595 -4.21 -8.76 -32.04
C GLU A 595 -5.19 -7.75 -31.45
N ARG A 596 -5.14 -6.52 -31.95
CA ARG A 596 -6.06 -5.44 -31.58
C ARG A 596 -6.78 -4.93 -32.81
N TRP A 597 -8.10 -4.83 -32.72
CA TRP A 597 -8.96 -4.17 -33.68
C TRP A 597 -9.56 -2.94 -33.02
N ALA A 598 -9.47 -1.81 -33.70
CA ALA A 598 -10.12 -0.59 -33.28
C ALA A 598 -10.73 0.11 -34.48
N ASP A 599 -11.88 0.76 -34.29
CA ASP A 599 -12.49 1.58 -35.32
C ASP A 599 -12.72 3.02 -34.84
N PRO A 600 -13.05 3.94 -35.76
CA PRO A 600 -13.23 5.34 -35.39
C PRO A 600 -14.49 5.64 -34.59
N ALA A 601 -15.42 4.68 -34.50
CA ALA A 601 -16.58 4.79 -33.61
C ALA A 601 -16.20 4.49 -32.15
N GLY A 602 -14.95 4.13 -31.89
CA GLY A 602 -14.46 3.80 -30.55
C GLY A 602 -14.78 2.37 -30.14
N ARG A 603 -15.10 1.47 -31.09
CA ARG A 603 -15.19 0.05 -30.79
C ARG A 603 -13.79 -0.55 -30.78
N LEU A 604 -13.53 -1.40 -29.79
CA LEU A 604 -12.23 -2.06 -29.61
C LEU A 604 -12.43 -3.54 -29.28
N ARG A 605 -11.57 -4.37 -29.85
CA ARG A 605 -11.35 -5.75 -29.44
C ARG A 605 -9.85 -5.96 -29.34
N GLU A 606 -9.38 -6.48 -28.22
CA GLU A 606 -7.98 -6.83 -28.02
C GLU A 606 -7.90 -8.23 -27.45
N ALA A 607 -7.15 -9.10 -28.11
CA ALA A 607 -6.89 -10.46 -27.65
C ALA A 607 -5.38 -10.65 -27.45
N MET A 608 -4.98 -11.11 -26.27
CA MET A 608 -3.57 -11.32 -25.90
C MET A 608 -3.34 -12.76 -25.44
N GLU A 609 -2.19 -13.32 -25.80
CA GLU A 609 -1.69 -14.62 -25.37
C GLU A 609 -0.39 -14.46 -24.59
N PHE A 610 -0.38 -14.92 -23.33
CA PHE A 610 0.75 -14.88 -22.41
C PHE A 610 1.47 -16.24 -22.32
N GLY A 611 1.47 -16.99 -23.43
CA GLY A 611 2.00 -18.35 -23.49
C GLY A 611 1.32 -19.29 -22.49
N PRO A 612 2.07 -20.00 -21.61
CA PRO A 612 1.51 -20.97 -20.67
C PRO A 612 0.72 -20.33 -19.52
N LEU A 613 0.83 -19.01 -19.33
CA LEU A 613 0.09 -18.27 -18.29
C LEU A 613 -1.38 -18.05 -18.69
N GLY A 614 -1.67 -18.11 -19.99
CA GLY A 614 -3.01 -18.10 -20.55
C GLY A 614 -3.32 -16.87 -21.40
N THR A 615 -4.56 -16.41 -21.39
CA THR A 615 -5.08 -15.45 -22.39
C THR A 615 -5.90 -14.33 -21.75
N SER A 616 -6.02 -13.21 -22.45
CA SER A 616 -6.98 -12.15 -22.14
C SER A 616 -7.71 -11.64 -23.37
N LEU A 617 -8.94 -11.18 -23.17
CA LEU A 617 -9.80 -10.55 -24.16
C LEU A 617 -10.41 -9.29 -23.55
N THR A 618 -10.15 -8.14 -24.17
CA THR A 618 -10.79 -6.87 -23.81
C THR A 618 -11.67 -6.42 -24.97
N VAL A 619 -12.93 -6.07 -24.68
CA VAL A 619 -13.88 -5.60 -25.68
C VAL A 619 -14.53 -4.31 -25.20
N MET A 620 -14.64 -3.34 -26.11
CA MET A 620 -15.40 -2.11 -25.92
C MET A 620 -16.33 -1.90 -27.09
N THR A 621 -17.60 -1.67 -26.79
CA THR A 621 -18.67 -1.34 -27.74
C THR A 621 -19.41 -0.08 -27.27
N GLU A 622 -20.43 0.35 -28.01
CA GLU A 622 -21.32 1.42 -27.58
C GLU A 622 -22.08 1.08 -26.29
N GLU A 623 -22.31 -0.20 -26.01
CA GLU A 623 -23.07 -0.69 -24.84
C GLU A 623 -22.20 -0.78 -23.57
N GLY A 624 -20.87 -0.65 -23.69
CA GLY A 624 -19.93 -0.70 -22.58
C GLY A 624 -18.64 -1.44 -22.92
N ALA A 625 -17.82 -1.69 -21.91
CA ALA A 625 -16.59 -2.46 -22.06
C ALA A 625 -16.46 -3.53 -20.98
N TRP A 626 -15.79 -4.63 -21.32
CA TRP A 626 -15.50 -5.72 -20.40
C TRP A 626 -14.15 -6.37 -20.75
N SER A 627 -13.58 -7.04 -19.77
CA SER A 627 -12.37 -7.84 -19.90
C SER A 627 -12.61 -9.24 -19.36
N GLU A 628 -12.05 -10.24 -20.04
CA GLU A 628 -12.06 -11.64 -19.64
C GLU A 628 -10.64 -12.18 -19.74
N SER A 629 -10.23 -13.02 -18.80
CA SER A 629 -8.95 -13.71 -18.89
C SER A 629 -9.06 -15.12 -18.37
N SER A 630 -8.05 -15.94 -18.67
CA SER A 630 -7.95 -17.30 -18.12
C SER A 630 -7.54 -17.32 -16.64
N PHE A 631 -7.24 -16.16 -16.05
CA PHE A 631 -6.72 -16.04 -14.68
C PHE A 631 -7.58 -15.17 -13.75
N GLU A 632 -8.54 -14.41 -14.28
CA GLU A 632 -9.49 -13.58 -13.52
C GLU A 632 -10.93 -13.72 -14.07
N PRO A 633 -11.96 -13.57 -13.22
CA PRO A 633 -13.36 -13.53 -13.68
C PRO A 633 -13.63 -12.39 -14.66
N SER A 634 -14.62 -12.58 -15.54
CA SER A 634 -15.11 -11.53 -16.44
C SER A 634 -15.56 -10.31 -15.65
N LYS A 635 -15.08 -9.13 -16.04
CA LYS A 635 -15.35 -7.86 -15.36
C LYS A 635 -15.80 -6.81 -16.36
N ARG A 636 -16.85 -6.06 -16.01
CA ARG A 636 -17.23 -4.83 -16.72
C ARG A 636 -16.32 -3.68 -16.30
N LEU A 637 -15.78 -2.96 -17.27
CA LEU A 637 -14.93 -1.80 -17.04
C LEU A 637 -15.78 -0.55 -16.87
N LYS A 638 -15.51 0.23 -15.82
CA LYS A 638 -16.26 1.45 -15.47
C LYS A 638 -15.29 2.52 -14.94
N GLY A 639 -15.77 3.76 -14.81
CA GLY A 639 -15.01 4.86 -14.21
C GLY A 639 -13.65 5.07 -14.89
N VAL A 640 -12.59 5.10 -14.09
CA VAL A 640 -11.20 5.31 -14.54
C VAL A 640 -10.76 4.22 -15.53
N GLU A 641 -11.07 2.95 -15.29
CA GLU A 641 -10.66 1.84 -16.17
C GLU A 641 -11.25 1.97 -17.58
N LEU A 642 -12.54 2.33 -17.66
CA LEU A 642 -13.20 2.60 -18.95
C LEU A 642 -12.62 3.83 -19.62
N ALA A 643 -12.28 4.87 -18.85
CA ALA A 643 -11.68 6.08 -19.37
C ALA A 643 -10.26 5.85 -19.92
N GLN A 644 -9.44 5.04 -19.23
CA GLN A 644 -8.13 4.60 -19.69
C GLN A 644 -8.24 3.76 -20.97
N LEU A 645 -9.19 2.81 -21.03
CA LEU A 645 -9.40 2.02 -22.25
C LEU A 645 -9.80 2.90 -23.45
N ARG A 646 -10.60 3.94 -23.22
CA ARG A 646 -10.92 4.94 -24.26
C ARG A 646 -9.70 5.75 -24.70
N GLN A 647 -8.79 6.08 -23.78
CA GLN A 647 -7.53 6.77 -24.12
C GLN A 647 -6.58 5.89 -24.92
N SER A 648 -6.61 4.57 -24.74
CA SER A 648 -5.75 3.63 -25.46
C SER A 648 -6.18 3.39 -26.93
N LEU A 649 -7.31 3.96 -27.35
CA LEU A 649 -7.70 3.99 -28.76
C LEU A 649 -6.66 4.72 -29.61
N PRO A 650 -6.44 4.31 -30.87
CA PRO A 650 -5.33 4.79 -31.69
C PRO A 650 -5.50 6.23 -32.22
N HIS A 651 -6.38 7.03 -31.61
CA HIS A 651 -6.56 8.46 -31.89
C HIS A 651 -5.27 9.26 -31.67
N ILE A 652 -4.45 8.87 -30.69
CA ILE A 652 -3.17 9.54 -30.43
C ILE A 652 -2.20 9.38 -31.60
N LEU A 653 -2.22 8.22 -32.26
CA LEU A 653 -1.35 7.90 -33.40
C LEU A 653 -1.86 8.56 -34.69
N PHE A 654 -3.15 8.43 -34.99
CA PHE A 654 -3.71 8.75 -36.31
C PHE A 654 -4.73 9.89 -36.32
N GLY A 655 -5.20 10.37 -35.17
CA GLY A 655 -6.22 11.42 -35.04
C GLY A 655 -5.67 12.76 -34.55
N ASP A 656 -6.55 13.71 -34.25
CA ASP A 656 -6.20 14.95 -33.55
C ASP A 656 -6.43 14.71 -32.05
N TRP A 657 -5.36 14.51 -31.28
CA TRP A 657 -5.48 14.13 -29.87
C TRP A 657 -6.22 15.17 -29.02
N ARG A 658 -6.27 16.44 -29.45
CA ARG A 658 -7.02 17.51 -28.75
C ARG A 658 -8.52 17.22 -28.63
N GLU A 659 -9.07 16.31 -29.42
CA GLU A 659 -10.47 15.87 -29.29
C GLU A 659 -10.69 14.92 -28.09
N HIS A 660 -9.61 14.41 -27.50
CA HIS A 660 -9.66 13.37 -26.47
C HIS A 660 -8.99 13.75 -25.14
N TYR A 661 -8.22 14.84 -25.12
CA TYR A 661 -7.48 15.37 -23.96
C TYR A 661 -7.91 16.82 -23.67
N ASP A 662 -7.84 17.22 -22.40
CA ASP A 662 -8.32 18.52 -21.94
C ASP A 662 -7.28 19.63 -22.15
N SER A 663 -5.99 19.26 -22.10
CA SER A 663 -4.89 20.19 -22.38
C SER A 663 -3.68 19.52 -23.02
N GLU A 664 -2.88 20.33 -23.69
CA GLU A 664 -1.59 19.96 -24.28
C GLU A 664 -0.52 21.00 -23.96
N THR A 665 0.69 20.52 -23.65
CA THR A 665 1.85 21.36 -23.35
C THR A 665 3.05 20.90 -24.17
N TYR A 666 3.65 21.81 -24.92
CA TYR A 666 4.93 21.53 -25.58
C TYR A 666 6.03 21.60 -24.52
N LEU A 667 6.64 20.45 -24.22
CA LEU A 667 7.70 20.39 -23.21
C LEU A 667 9.04 20.81 -23.80
N ARG A 668 9.53 20.06 -24.80
CA ARG A 668 10.89 20.21 -25.33
C ARG A 668 11.08 19.61 -26.72
N SER A 669 12.24 19.88 -27.32
CA SER A 669 12.76 19.10 -28.44
C SER A 669 14.02 18.38 -28.01
N GLU A 670 14.16 17.11 -28.36
CA GLU A 670 15.36 16.32 -28.09
C GLU A 670 15.88 15.64 -29.35
N SER A 671 17.18 15.33 -29.38
CA SER A 671 17.79 14.57 -30.47
C SER A 671 18.05 13.15 -30.00
N ARG A 672 17.37 12.16 -30.58
CA ARG A 672 17.55 10.74 -30.27
C ARG A 672 17.74 9.94 -31.55
N ASP A 673 18.80 9.14 -31.61
CA ASP A 673 19.18 8.32 -32.77
C ASP A 673 19.21 9.10 -34.11
N GLY A 674 19.67 10.35 -34.05
CA GLY A 674 19.75 11.23 -35.22
C GLY A 674 18.41 11.81 -35.69
N ARG A 675 17.33 11.65 -34.92
CA ARG A 675 16.02 12.27 -35.14
C ARG A 675 15.80 13.39 -34.15
N THR A 676 15.15 14.45 -34.60
CA THR A 676 14.58 15.45 -33.69
C THR A 676 13.19 14.95 -33.27
N LEU A 677 12.96 14.84 -31.97
CA LEU A 677 11.68 14.47 -31.39
C LEU A 677 11.12 15.68 -30.63
N HIS A 678 9.87 16.01 -30.89
CA HIS A 678 9.12 17.01 -30.15
C HIS A 678 8.32 16.29 -29.08
N VAL A 679 8.52 16.65 -27.81
CA VAL A 679 7.86 16.02 -26.67
C VAL A 679 6.69 16.89 -26.23
N ILE A 680 5.50 16.28 -26.21
CA ILE A 680 4.26 16.96 -25.84
C ILE A 680 3.63 16.20 -24.69
N GLU A 681 3.31 16.93 -23.64
CA GLU A 681 2.51 16.45 -22.53
C GLU A 681 1.02 16.61 -22.88
N LEU A 682 0.24 15.58 -22.65
CA LEU A 682 -1.21 15.57 -22.78
C LEU A 682 -1.83 15.24 -21.42
N ARG A 683 -2.82 16.04 -21.02
CA ARG A 683 -3.54 15.82 -19.77
C ARG A 683 -5.02 15.64 -19.99
N LYS A 684 -5.60 14.76 -19.18
CA LYS A 684 -7.03 14.56 -19.07
C LYS A 684 -7.39 14.42 -17.61
N GLU A 685 -8.43 15.11 -17.19
CA GLU A 685 -8.89 15.10 -15.81
C GLU A 685 -9.11 13.66 -15.31
N GLY A 686 -8.58 13.37 -14.13
CA GLY A 686 -8.70 12.06 -13.48
C GLY A 686 -7.87 10.93 -14.09
N LEU A 687 -6.95 11.20 -15.03
CA LEU A 687 -6.12 10.19 -15.70
C LEU A 687 -4.62 10.52 -15.63
N PRO A 688 -3.73 9.51 -15.72
CA PRO A 688 -2.30 9.73 -15.75
C PRO A 688 -1.87 10.64 -16.91
N THR A 689 -0.80 11.39 -16.69
CA THR A 689 -0.20 12.24 -17.72
C THR A 689 0.36 11.38 -18.84
N THR A 690 0.05 11.75 -20.09
CA THR A 690 0.57 11.05 -21.28
C THR A 690 1.60 11.92 -21.98
N GLU A 691 2.80 11.41 -22.20
CA GLU A 691 3.79 12.08 -23.06
C GLU A 691 3.80 11.44 -24.44
N ILE A 692 3.81 12.26 -25.49
CA ILE A 692 3.99 11.79 -26.86
C ILE A 692 5.26 12.35 -27.48
N PHE A 693 5.90 11.52 -28.29
CA PHE A 693 7.11 11.87 -29.02
C PHE A 693 6.76 11.96 -30.50
N VAL A 694 6.82 13.18 -31.05
CA VAL A 694 6.49 13.47 -32.45
C VAL A 694 7.78 13.65 -33.24
N ASP A 695 7.97 12.85 -34.28
CA ASP A 695 9.15 12.95 -35.15
C ASP A 695 9.15 14.27 -35.94
N GLY A 696 10.25 15.03 -35.88
CA GLY A 696 10.37 16.35 -36.51
C GLY A 696 10.47 16.31 -38.04
N LYS A 697 10.54 15.12 -38.66
CA LYS A 697 10.57 14.95 -40.12
C LYS A 697 9.23 14.43 -40.64
N SER A 698 8.72 13.34 -40.08
CA SER A 698 7.47 12.71 -40.52
C SER A 698 6.22 13.29 -39.85
N TRP A 699 6.39 13.92 -38.68
CA TRP A 699 5.32 14.41 -37.81
C TRP A 699 4.37 13.31 -37.33
N ASP A 700 4.85 12.06 -37.31
CA ASP A 700 4.15 10.93 -36.71
C ASP A 700 4.48 10.85 -35.21
N VAL A 701 3.52 10.37 -34.43
CA VAL A 701 3.78 9.95 -33.05
C VAL A 701 4.52 8.62 -33.12
N VAL A 702 5.75 8.58 -32.59
CA VAL A 702 6.60 7.40 -32.63
C VAL A 702 6.65 6.67 -31.29
N GLU A 703 6.40 7.39 -30.19
CA GLU A 703 6.32 6.84 -28.83
C GLU A 703 5.25 7.55 -28.02
N VAL A 704 4.69 6.82 -27.07
CA VAL A 704 3.69 7.28 -26.11
C VAL A 704 4.07 6.71 -24.75
N HIS A 705 4.28 7.57 -23.76
CA HIS A 705 4.54 7.19 -22.38
C HIS A 705 3.35 7.61 -21.50
N GLY A 706 3.11 6.90 -20.39
CA GLY A 706 2.10 7.29 -19.40
C GLY A 706 0.67 6.84 -19.70
N VAL A 707 0.47 5.99 -20.71
CA VAL A 707 -0.75 5.19 -20.85
C VAL A 707 -0.49 3.86 -20.14
N GLN A 708 -1.27 3.56 -19.10
CA GLN A 708 -1.14 2.33 -18.30
C GLN A 708 -1.53 1.09 -19.11
#